data_AF-A0A2E6NCI1-F1
#
_entry.id   AF-A0A2E6NCI1-F1
#
_cell.length_a   1.000
_cell.length_b   1.000
_cell.length_c   1.000
_cell.angle_alpha   90.00
_cell.angle_beta   90.00
_cell.angle_gamma   90.00
#
_symmetry.space_group_name_H-M   'P 1'
#
loop_
_entity.id
_entity.type
_entity.pdbx_description
1 polymer ?
#
loop_
_entity_poly.entity_id
_entity_poly.type
_entity_poly.pdbx_seq_one_letter_code
_entity_poly.pdbx_strand_id
1 'polypeptide(L)'
;MTTINLQSYLENTKIFVLKNRIFILLLFLFFDSIYGLRFNTGIFSIGNIISGDLLWIIQIFQSFFSALTIIYYRYKVLTGLSRNLLLFFTPIILFIIVIFAVDNLLKFNEHQAVFNFNISSIFFSSLYWSAAYLSVAVGLTITYKVQRFGNFAQAEMMLIGSYVALILMWSDRFYPLSSAESDGKLDFSLIIYASICAFIITGLFGLIIDKLVYKPLRQKFASPQVLMITSLGVAMLIRAILYIRFSAKTFRFIPDKDWKLLESNIYVPTFRIDLFIGKIESSNFLFLGNINNYGITYTKFALVLGVFITVLAIVLIIKKSIIGKKMLAVADNPDLASTSGINIENIYSFSSFISSGIAGLGGALLATILPINPELGISLLLPAFAVIVLGSLGSISGVIIASVIIGAIRAFSEPILIGLGNALDRPTATGLAEVMPFVFLIGVLIFLPQGLGNAIHKWNVNRQRNNISKRNAKFQKHREKSISTKNLNIKIPDFSILFKIPIYILSTTNKVTFLFVKTRQVQFFRIPGAFKKINIFEFNGSWKSFLFVLFVLLIIVILLPSVSNLTKVMQVARIFTLLGIFTLLSLSLNLHTGYTGMTNFGVIFFAAIGAVIVGLLTSPIATNGYGWGAFEASIFAVIISFIIGVFIAFPTARLRIDYFAIVTISLGEILRIALQAEPLLRAGTVTSGIGISNYELPFKNWWNSGISSSIGDVLGLPGNAPYILLLSIMSLLSMILIWWVLSLLLYSPWGRILKSIREDEEVSLHHGNNVLMHKAISLGLGASIAAFGGILWAWLNTAIWPDFLNPVRSTFLVWAAFILGGRGNNRGMFIGAFIIVIIEFIFNVMIVSRTNTDIFLHSITGFLDSVFRWVIVDIGGIIWSDLSISESFLNGKIILELSYFKLFLIGLLIIVILRLLPKGIMPEIPYQPNKKDNFNEK
;
A
#
# COMPACT_ATOMS: atom_id res chain seq x y z
N MET A 1 44.92 -19.80 39.16
CA MET A 1 43.77 -19.28 39.93
C MET A 1 43.04 -18.28 39.07
N THR A 2 41.92 -18.72 38.49
CA THR A 2 41.04 -17.92 37.63
C THR A 2 40.11 -17.09 38.52
N THR A 3 40.25 -15.77 38.50
CA THR A 3 39.26 -14.85 39.06
C THR A 3 37.99 -14.96 38.20
N ILE A 4 37.08 -15.85 38.60
CA ILE A 4 35.73 -15.90 38.05
C ILE A 4 35.10 -14.55 38.35
N ASN A 5 34.84 -13.77 37.30
CA ASN A 5 34.18 -12.48 37.41
C ASN A 5 32.73 -12.71 37.89
N LEU A 6 32.55 -12.75 39.22
CA LEU A 6 31.28 -12.99 39.91
C LEU A 6 30.18 -12.02 39.45
N GLN A 7 30.55 -10.83 38.99
CA GLN A 7 29.62 -9.81 38.52
C GLN A 7 29.01 -10.19 37.16
N SER A 8 29.81 -10.75 36.23
CA SER A 8 29.29 -11.27 34.96
C SER A 8 28.49 -12.56 35.14
N TYR A 9 28.84 -13.38 36.14
CA TYR A 9 28.07 -14.59 36.49
C TYR A 9 26.74 -14.23 37.17
N LEU A 10 26.71 -13.23 38.04
CA LEU A 10 25.50 -12.71 38.69
C LEU A 10 24.57 -11.98 37.72
N GLU A 11 25.10 -11.22 36.76
CA GLU A 11 24.29 -10.64 35.68
C GLU A 11 23.72 -11.73 34.76
N ASN A 12 24.53 -12.72 34.35
CA ASN A 12 24.06 -13.81 33.53
C ASN A 12 23.02 -14.70 34.24
N THR A 13 23.17 -14.93 35.55
CA THR A 13 22.18 -15.69 36.34
C THR A 13 20.92 -14.87 36.61
N LYS A 14 21.00 -13.57 36.91
CA LYS A 14 19.81 -12.70 36.98
C LYS A 14 19.06 -12.65 35.66
N ILE A 15 19.77 -12.52 34.53
CA ILE A 15 19.20 -12.56 33.18
C ILE A 15 18.58 -13.94 32.90
N PHE A 16 19.21 -15.02 33.35
CA PHE A 16 18.69 -16.40 33.21
C PHE A 16 17.40 -16.62 34.02
N VAL A 17 17.36 -16.18 35.28
CA VAL A 17 16.18 -16.28 36.15
C VAL A 17 15.03 -15.41 35.64
N LEU A 18 15.30 -14.17 35.21
CA LEU A 18 14.28 -13.27 34.65
C LEU A 18 13.68 -13.85 33.35
N LYS A 19 14.54 -14.42 32.48
CA LYS A 19 14.10 -15.08 31.24
C LYS A 19 13.21 -16.29 31.51
N ASN A 20 13.52 -17.09 32.52
CA ASN A 20 12.70 -18.25 32.89
C ASN A 20 11.35 -17.84 33.50
N ARG A 21 11.29 -16.76 34.29
CA ARG A 21 10.02 -16.23 34.83
C ARG A 21 9.09 -15.72 33.73
N ILE A 22 9.61 -14.99 32.75
CA ILE A 22 8.82 -14.51 31.61
C ILE A 22 8.29 -15.69 30.80
N PHE A 23 9.12 -16.71 30.57
CA PHE A 23 8.71 -17.91 29.84
C PHE A 23 7.57 -18.66 30.56
N ILE A 24 7.66 -18.83 31.88
CA ILE A 24 6.60 -19.45 32.70
C ILE A 24 5.32 -18.64 32.64
N LEU A 25 5.40 -17.31 32.76
CA LEU A 25 4.24 -16.42 32.65
C LEU A 25 3.57 -16.52 31.27
N LEU A 26 4.35 -16.59 30.19
CA LEU A 26 3.81 -16.75 28.84
C LEU A 26 3.13 -18.09 28.64
N LEU A 27 3.68 -19.18 29.19
CA LEU A 27 3.02 -20.48 29.19
C LEU A 27 1.71 -20.45 29.98
N PHE A 28 1.70 -19.80 31.15
CA PHE A 28 0.49 -19.61 31.93
C PHE A 28 -0.58 -18.86 31.13
N LEU A 29 -0.24 -17.73 30.50
CA LEU A 29 -1.18 -16.98 29.66
C LEU A 29 -1.68 -17.79 28.46
N PHE A 30 -0.83 -18.64 27.87
CA PHE A 30 -1.23 -19.53 26.79
C PHE A 30 -2.28 -20.55 27.25
N PHE A 31 -2.02 -21.25 28.36
CA PHE A 31 -2.96 -22.22 28.89
C PHE A 31 -4.24 -21.59 29.44
N ASP A 32 -4.15 -20.43 30.11
CA ASP A 32 -5.32 -19.63 30.53
C ASP A 32 -6.22 -19.31 29.34
N SER A 33 -5.65 -18.88 28.21
CA SER A 33 -6.44 -18.59 27.01
C SER A 33 -7.15 -19.81 26.40
N ILE A 34 -6.47 -20.96 26.33
CA ILE A 34 -7.05 -22.19 25.79
C ILE A 34 -8.15 -22.73 26.70
N TYR A 35 -7.88 -22.75 28.01
CA TYR A 35 -8.86 -23.15 29.02
C TYR A 35 -10.07 -22.19 28.97
N GLY A 36 -9.80 -20.91 28.80
CA GLY A 36 -10.82 -19.89 28.66
C GLY A 36 -11.72 -20.07 27.45
N LEU A 37 -11.17 -20.43 26.29
CA LEU A 37 -11.97 -20.72 25.09
C LEU A 37 -12.83 -21.97 25.24
N ARG A 38 -12.36 -22.97 26.00
CA ARG A 38 -13.07 -24.24 26.19
C ARG A 38 -14.18 -24.16 27.23
N PHE A 39 -14.01 -23.35 28.26
CA PHE A 39 -14.93 -23.29 29.41
C PHE A 39 -15.54 -21.90 29.63
N ASN A 40 -15.30 -20.96 28.71
CA ASN A 40 -15.74 -19.56 28.81
C ASN A 40 -15.28 -18.88 30.13
N THR A 41 -14.06 -19.17 30.56
CA THR A 41 -13.43 -18.64 31.80
C THR A 41 -12.10 -17.95 31.50
N GLY A 42 -11.34 -17.51 32.51
CA GLY A 42 -9.98 -16.97 32.35
C GLY A 42 -9.83 -15.56 32.89
N ILE A 43 -8.60 -15.01 32.82
CA ILE A 43 -8.27 -13.72 33.44
C ILE A 43 -9.18 -12.59 32.94
N PHE A 44 -9.49 -12.58 31.65
CA PHE A 44 -10.33 -11.55 31.03
C PHE A 44 -11.84 -11.74 31.21
N SER A 45 -12.28 -12.91 31.71
CA SER A 45 -13.69 -13.13 32.06
C SER A 45 -14.00 -12.70 33.51
N ILE A 46 -12.97 -12.37 34.31
CA ILE A 46 -13.14 -11.97 35.71
C ILE A 46 -13.93 -10.66 35.77
N GLY A 47 -15.07 -10.69 36.46
CA GLY A 47 -15.94 -9.53 36.65
C GLY A 47 -16.91 -9.24 35.50
N ASN A 48 -17.08 -10.14 34.51
CA ASN A 48 -18.01 -9.98 33.37
C ASN A 48 -17.85 -8.66 32.58
N ILE A 49 -16.67 -8.04 32.62
CA ILE A 49 -16.39 -6.79 31.89
C ILE A 49 -16.36 -7.05 30.38
N ILE A 50 -15.90 -8.23 29.97
CA ILE A 50 -15.80 -8.68 28.58
C ILE A 50 -16.49 -10.04 28.47
N SER A 51 -17.45 -10.17 27.56
CA SER A 51 -18.23 -11.39 27.36
C SER A 51 -18.53 -11.67 25.89
N GLY A 52 -18.95 -12.91 25.58
CA GLY A 52 -19.33 -13.35 24.24
C GLY A 52 -18.16 -13.35 23.25
N ASP A 53 -18.45 -13.04 21.99
CA ASP A 53 -17.47 -13.06 20.90
C ASP A 53 -16.20 -12.24 21.17
N LEU A 54 -16.32 -11.11 21.88
CA LEU A 54 -15.18 -10.26 22.21
C LEU A 54 -14.20 -10.97 23.16
N LEU A 55 -14.72 -11.72 24.12
CA LEU A 55 -13.90 -12.53 25.04
C LEU A 55 -13.14 -13.61 24.26
N TRP A 56 -13.83 -14.31 23.36
CA TRP A 56 -13.22 -15.35 22.53
C TRP A 56 -12.11 -14.80 21.63
N ILE A 57 -12.34 -13.64 21.00
CA ILE A 57 -11.33 -12.97 20.17
C ILE A 57 -10.09 -12.61 21.01
N ILE A 58 -10.28 -12.01 22.19
CA ILE A 58 -9.18 -11.63 23.07
C ILE A 58 -8.38 -12.86 23.51
N GLN A 59 -9.05 -13.97 23.83
CA GLN A 59 -8.37 -15.21 24.21
C GLN A 59 -7.62 -15.84 23.03
N ILE A 60 -8.18 -15.82 21.81
CA ILE A 60 -7.45 -16.24 20.61
C ILE A 60 -6.20 -15.38 20.41
N PHE A 61 -6.30 -14.06 20.54
CA PHE A 61 -5.14 -13.16 20.49
C PHE A 61 -4.13 -13.44 21.61
N GLN A 62 -4.58 -13.69 22.84
CA GLN A 62 -3.74 -14.05 23.97
C GLN A 62 -2.96 -15.34 23.67
N SER A 63 -3.61 -16.38 23.13
CA SER A 63 -2.96 -17.63 22.72
C SER A 63 -1.91 -17.40 21.63
N PHE A 64 -2.22 -16.56 20.65
CA PHE A 64 -1.32 -16.26 19.54
C PHE A 64 -0.09 -15.46 19.99
N PHE A 65 -0.29 -14.40 20.78
CA PHE A 65 0.79 -13.55 21.26
C PHE A 65 1.70 -14.25 22.28
N SER A 66 1.13 -15.04 23.18
CA SER A 66 1.92 -15.86 24.11
C SER A 66 2.80 -16.85 23.35
N ALA A 67 2.24 -17.58 22.39
CA ALA A 67 2.98 -18.49 21.52
C ALA A 67 4.06 -17.79 20.68
N LEU A 68 3.72 -16.67 20.03
CA LEU A 68 4.64 -15.86 19.24
C LEU A 68 5.85 -15.44 20.08
N THR A 69 5.59 -14.97 21.30
CA THR A 69 6.62 -14.49 22.22
C THR A 69 7.50 -15.64 22.73
N ILE A 70 6.90 -16.80 23.02
CA ILE A 70 7.62 -18.04 23.36
C ILE A 70 8.58 -18.44 22.23
N ILE A 71 8.09 -18.50 20.99
CA ILE A 71 8.89 -18.83 19.81
C ILE A 71 10.02 -17.81 19.62
N TYR A 72 9.72 -16.52 19.79
CA TYR A 72 10.72 -15.44 19.69
C TYR A 72 11.84 -15.57 20.72
N TYR A 73 11.52 -15.86 21.98
CA TYR A 73 12.53 -16.09 23.01
C TYR A 73 13.36 -17.34 22.72
N ARG A 74 12.72 -18.43 22.25
CA ARG A 74 13.44 -19.65 21.87
C ARG A 74 14.38 -19.43 20.69
N TYR A 75 13.95 -18.65 19.70
CA TYR A 75 14.75 -18.27 18.55
C TYR A 75 16.05 -17.53 18.93
N LYS A 76 16.00 -16.66 19.95
CA LYS A 76 17.20 -15.95 20.44
C LYS A 76 18.24 -16.86 21.08
N VAL A 77 17.82 -18.02 21.62
CA VAL A 77 18.70 -18.96 22.33
C VAL A 77 19.29 -20.00 21.39
N LEU A 78 18.54 -20.44 20.39
CA LEU A 78 18.99 -21.48 19.46
C LEU A 78 20.10 -20.96 18.51
N THR A 79 21.04 -21.84 18.15
CA THR A 79 22.12 -21.57 17.19
C THR A 79 22.20 -22.65 16.11
N GLY A 80 22.69 -22.29 14.92
CA GLY A 80 22.90 -23.25 13.82
C GLY A 80 21.60 -23.69 13.13
N LEU A 81 21.46 -24.99 12.88
CA LEU A 81 20.37 -25.56 12.08
C LEU A 81 19.02 -25.53 12.81
N SER A 82 19.00 -25.74 14.13
CA SER A 82 17.77 -25.70 14.94
C SER A 82 17.10 -24.32 14.94
N ARG A 83 17.90 -23.25 14.96
CA ARG A 83 17.42 -21.87 14.83
C ARG A 83 16.74 -21.64 13.47
N ASN A 84 17.36 -22.13 12.40
CA ASN A 84 16.82 -21.99 11.05
C ASN A 84 15.55 -22.83 10.86
N LEU A 85 15.51 -24.04 11.41
CA LEU A 85 14.31 -24.88 11.40
C LEU A 85 13.16 -24.25 12.18
N LEU A 86 13.41 -23.79 13.41
CA LEU A 86 12.38 -23.11 14.20
C LEU A 86 11.79 -21.94 13.41
N LEU A 87 12.65 -21.09 12.85
CA LEU A 87 12.22 -19.93 12.08
C LEU A 87 11.43 -20.33 10.82
N PHE A 88 11.82 -21.39 10.13
CA PHE A 88 11.12 -21.88 8.94
C PHE A 88 9.72 -22.41 9.27
N PHE A 89 9.59 -23.12 10.40
CA PHE A 89 8.31 -23.70 10.84
C PHE A 89 7.45 -22.75 11.69
N THR A 90 7.96 -21.61 12.15
CA THR A 90 7.22 -20.64 12.98
C THR A 90 5.83 -20.29 12.41
N PRO A 91 5.65 -19.92 11.13
CA PRO A 91 4.32 -19.56 10.63
C PRO A 91 3.33 -20.72 10.69
N ILE A 92 3.80 -21.94 10.44
CA ILE A 92 3.00 -23.16 10.50
C ILE A 92 2.60 -23.46 11.96
N ILE A 93 3.54 -23.32 12.90
CA ILE A 93 3.27 -23.51 14.34
C ILE A 93 2.21 -22.51 14.81
N LEU A 94 2.34 -21.23 14.46
CA LEU A 94 1.36 -20.20 14.83
C LEU A 94 -0.01 -20.50 14.23
N PHE A 95 -0.05 -20.95 12.98
CA PHE A 95 -1.29 -21.34 12.33
C PHE A 95 -1.99 -22.51 13.02
N ILE A 96 -1.23 -23.55 13.38
CA ILE A 96 -1.74 -24.70 14.16
C ILE A 96 -2.28 -24.24 15.51
N ILE A 97 -1.61 -23.29 16.16
CA ILE A 97 -2.06 -22.74 17.45
C ILE A 97 -3.39 -22.00 17.31
N VAL A 98 -3.58 -21.21 16.25
CA VAL A 98 -4.86 -20.55 15.97
C VAL A 98 -5.96 -21.58 15.73
N ILE A 99 -5.71 -22.60 14.90
CA ILE A 99 -6.66 -23.70 14.68
C ILE A 99 -6.98 -24.41 15.99
N PHE A 100 -5.97 -24.67 16.83
CA PHE A 100 -6.16 -25.31 18.13
C PHE A 100 -6.99 -24.45 19.08
N ALA A 101 -6.78 -23.14 19.12
CA ALA A 101 -7.60 -22.22 19.89
C ALA A 101 -9.07 -22.25 19.42
N VAL A 102 -9.28 -22.19 18.10
CA VAL A 102 -10.62 -22.24 17.51
C VAL A 102 -11.30 -23.60 17.71
N ASP A 103 -10.55 -24.70 17.68
CA ASP A 103 -11.07 -26.05 18.00
C ASP A 103 -11.63 -26.12 19.43
N ASN A 104 -10.92 -25.53 20.41
CA ASN A 104 -11.41 -25.46 21.79
C ASN A 104 -12.67 -24.60 21.91
N LEU A 105 -12.76 -23.50 21.16
CA LEU A 105 -13.96 -22.67 21.09
C LEU A 105 -15.15 -23.40 20.48
N LEU A 106 -14.95 -24.09 19.36
CA LEU A 106 -16.03 -24.82 18.67
C LEU A 106 -16.54 -25.99 19.54
N LYS A 107 -15.66 -26.64 20.31
CA LYS A 107 -16.06 -27.64 21.31
C LYS A 107 -16.93 -27.05 22.41
N PHE A 108 -16.64 -25.83 22.86
CA PHE A 108 -17.47 -25.14 23.85
C PHE A 108 -18.87 -24.84 23.31
N ASN A 109 -18.97 -24.33 22.08
CA ASN A 109 -20.26 -24.02 21.44
C ASN A 109 -20.97 -25.25 20.86
N GLU A 110 -20.42 -26.46 21.02
CA GLU A 110 -20.95 -27.71 20.45
C GLU A 110 -21.13 -27.64 18.91
N HIS A 111 -20.34 -26.79 18.23
CA HIS A 111 -20.34 -26.63 16.78
C HIS A 111 -19.25 -27.49 16.13
N GLN A 112 -19.47 -27.85 14.86
CA GLN A 112 -18.52 -28.58 14.05
C GLN A 112 -18.18 -27.78 12.79
N ALA A 113 -16.90 -27.56 12.55
CA ALA A 113 -16.39 -27.01 11.31
C ALA A 113 -15.85 -28.13 10.42
N VAL A 114 -16.15 -28.05 9.12
CA VAL A 114 -15.66 -28.99 8.10
C VAL A 114 -14.75 -28.25 7.13
N PHE A 115 -13.47 -28.62 7.09
CA PHE A 115 -12.53 -28.09 6.12
C PHE A 115 -12.43 -29.05 4.94
N ASN A 116 -12.97 -28.62 3.80
CA ASN A 116 -12.99 -29.40 2.58
C ASN A 116 -11.76 -29.05 1.72
N PHE A 117 -10.75 -29.91 1.74
CA PHE A 117 -9.55 -29.75 0.93
C PHE A 117 -9.64 -30.60 -0.34
N ASN A 118 -10.02 -29.95 -1.45
CA ASN A 118 -9.92 -30.53 -2.78
C ASN A 118 -8.50 -30.30 -3.33
N ILE A 119 -7.68 -31.36 -3.40
CA ILE A 119 -6.23 -31.24 -3.65
C ILE A 119 -5.95 -30.62 -5.03
N SER A 120 -6.59 -31.12 -6.09
CA SER A 120 -6.39 -30.57 -7.44
C SER A 120 -6.89 -29.14 -7.53
N SER A 121 -8.04 -28.83 -6.92
CA SER A 121 -8.55 -27.45 -6.87
C SER A 121 -7.55 -26.50 -6.19
N ILE A 122 -7.05 -26.86 -5.02
CA ILE A 122 -6.09 -26.04 -4.27
C ILE A 122 -4.80 -25.87 -5.06
N PHE A 123 -4.28 -26.93 -5.68
CA PHE A 123 -3.04 -26.86 -6.45
C PHE A 123 -3.17 -25.88 -7.63
N PHE A 124 -4.21 -26.00 -8.45
CA PHE A 124 -4.41 -25.12 -9.59
C PHE A 124 -4.83 -23.70 -9.18
N SER A 125 -5.62 -23.53 -8.12
CA SER A 125 -5.91 -22.22 -7.53
C SER A 125 -4.65 -21.55 -6.98
N SER A 126 -3.75 -22.32 -6.38
CA SER A 126 -2.45 -21.83 -5.92
C SER A 126 -1.64 -21.30 -7.09
N LEU A 127 -1.51 -22.07 -8.18
CA LEU A 127 -0.79 -21.63 -9.39
C LEU A 127 -1.43 -20.42 -10.04
N TYR A 128 -2.76 -20.37 -10.10
CA TYR A 128 -3.53 -19.23 -10.63
C TYR A 128 -3.21 -17.94 -9.87
N TRP A 129 -3.38 -17.93 -8.54
CA TRP A 129 -3.07 -16.75 -7.72
C TRP A 129 -1.58 -16.40 -7.75
N SER A 130 -0.73 -17.42 -7.81
CA SER A 130 0.72 -17.25 -7.98
C SER A 130 1.05 -16.48 -9.26
N ALA A 131 0.46 -16.89 -10.39
CA ALA A 131 0.69 -16.25 -11.68
C ALA A 131 0.12 -14.82 -11.72
N ALA A 132 -1.08 -14.61 -11.19
CA ALA A 132 -1.68 -13.27 -11.09
C ALA A 132 -0.74 -12.30 -10.33
N TYR A 133 -0.29 -12.68 -9.13
CA TYR A 133 0.60 -11.85 -8.32
C TYR A 133 2.02 -11.75 -8.88
N LEU A 134 2.54 -12.82 -9.50
CA LEU A 134 3.88 -12.86 -10.07
C LEU A 134 4.05 -11.85 -11.20
N SER A 135 3.03 -11.65 -12.04
CA SER A 135 3.09 -10.72 -13.17
C SER A 135 3.40 -9.28 -12.73
N VAL A 136 2.76 -8.81 -11.65
CA VAL A 136 3.00 -7.49 -11.05
C VAL A 136 4.31 -7.50 -10.23
N ALA A 137 4.54 -8.56 -9.45
CA ALA A 137 5.67 -8.66 -8.54
C ALA A 137 7.03 -8.70 -9.26
N VAL A 138 7.14 -9.41 -10.39
CA VAL A 138 8.37 -9.47 -11.18
C VAL A 138 8.69 -8.12 -11.80
N GLY A 139 7.69 -7.42 -12.35
CA GLY A 139 7.88 -6.07 -12.89
C GLY A 139 8.41 -5.11 -11.82
N LEU A 140 7.73 -5.05 -10.67
CA LEU A 140 8.18 -4.27 -9.51
C LEU A 140 9.60 -4.62 -9.07
N THR A 141 9.94 -5.91 -9.06
CA THR A 141 11.27 -6.40 -8.65
C THR A 141 12.36 -5.95 -9.61
N ILE A 142 12.10 -5.97 -10.92
CA ILE A 142 13.04 -5.50 -11.94
C ILE A 142 13.26 -4.00 -11.78
N THR A 143 12.18 -3.22 -11.67
CA THR A 143 12.27 -1.77 -11.44
C THR A 143 13.04 -1.45 -10.17
N TYR A 144 12.72 -2.14 -9.06
CA TYR A 144 13.40 -1.91 -7.79
C TYR A 144 14.89 -2.30 -7.84
N LYS A 145 15.21 -3.45 -8.45
CA LYS A 145 16.59 -3.93 -8.55
C LYS A 145 17.51 -2.92 -9.22
N VAL A 146 17.02 -2.29 -10.29
CA VAL A 146 17.81 -1.36 -11.10
C VAL A 146 17.69 0.08 -10.59
N GLN A 147 16.48 0.56 -10.29
CA GLN A 147 16.20 1.97 -9.99
C GLN A 147 16.11 2.29 -8.48
N ARG A 148 16.10 1.29 -7.60
CA ARG A 148 16.13 1.43 -6.13
C ARG A 148 14.96 2.21 -5.50
N PHE A 149 13.75 2.14 -6.09
CA PHE A 149 12.52 2.63 -5.45
C PHE A 149 11.31 1.74 -5.78
N GLY A 150 10.28 1.75 -4.92
CA GLY A 150 9.02 1.04 -5.15
C GLY A 150 8.10 1.80 -6.11
N ASN A 151 7.75 1.21 -7.25
CA ASN A 151 6.89 1.82 -8.27
C ASN A 151 5.41 1.46 -8.06
N PHE A 152 4.65 2.26 -7.31
CA PHE A 152 3.22 2.02 -7.05
C PHE A 152 2.34 2.07 -8.30
N ALA A 153 2.81 2.61 -9.43
CA ALA A 153 2.09 2.60 -10.71
C ALA A 153 2.12 1.24 -11.42
N GLN A 154 2.83 0.23 -10.89
CA GLN A 154 2.99 -1.04 -11.62
C GLN A 154 1.67 -1.74 -11.91
N ALA A 155 0.74 -1.81 -10.95
CA ALA A 155 -0.54 -2.47 -11.17
C ALA A 155 -1.43 -1.71 -12.16
N GLU A 156 -1.22 -0.41 -12.32
CA GLU A 156 -1.90 0.36 -13.37
C GLU A 156 -1.38 -0.01 -14.77
N MET A 157 -0.11 -0.42 -14.90
CA MET A 157 0.38 -0.99 -16.17
C MET A 157 -0.34 -2.30 -16.50
N MET A 158 -0.65 -3.10 -15.47
CA MET A 158 -1.46 -4.30 -15.60
C MET A 158 -2.88 -3.97 -16.09
N LEU A 159 -3.51 -2.94 -15.51
CA LEU A 159 -4.81 -2.45 -15.96
C LEU A 159 -4.79 -1.94 -17.39
N ILE A 160 -3.80 -1.14 -17.79
CA ILE A 160 -3.65 -0.70 -19.18
C ILE A 160 -3.60 -1.93 -20.10
N GLY A 161 -2.84 -2.98 -19.76
CA GLY A 161 -2.79 -4.21 -20.55
C GLY A 161 -4.14 -4.94 -20.64
N SER A 162 -4.92 -4.91 -19.56
CA SER A 162 -6.28 -5.45 -19.50
C SER A 162 -7.23 -4.70 -20.45
N TYR A 163 -7.14 -3.36 -20.47
CA TYR A 163 -7.92 -2.52 -21.39
C TYR A 163 -7.42 -2.57 -22.84
N VAL A 164 -6.13 -2.81 -23.09
CA VAL A 164 -5.61 -3.08 -24.45
C VAL A 164 -6.27 -4.34 -25.01
N ALA A 165 -6.44 -5.39 -24.20
CA ALA A 165 -7.16 -6.60 -24.61
C ALA A 165 -8.62 -6.31 -24.98
N LEU A 166 -9.33 -5.49 -24.19
CA LEU A 166 -10.71 -5.07 -24.48
C LEU A 166 -10.81 -4.24 -25.76
N ILE A 167 -9.91 -3.27 -25.97
CA ILE A 167 -9.88 -2.47 -27.21
C ILE A 167 -9.67 -3.38 -28.42
N LEU A 168 -8.79 -4.37 -28.32
CA LEU A 168 -8.57 -5.32 -29.41
C LEU A 168 -9.79 -6.19 -29.67
N MET A 169 -10.44 -6.70 -28.62
CA MET A 169 -11.70 -7.45 -28.73
C MET A 169 -12.79 -6.66 -29.47
N TRP A 170 -12.92 -5.37 -29.19
CA TRP A 170 -13.89 -4.49 -29.85
C TRP A 170 -13.43 -3.94 -31.20
N SER A 171 -12.22 -4.24 -31.65
CA SER A 171 -11.74 -3.78 -32.95
C SER A 171 -12.37 -4.56 -34.10
N ASP A 172 -12.56 -3.92 -35.25
CA ASP A 172 -13.23 -4.52 -36.42
C ASP A 172 -12.59 -5.82 -36.88
N ARG A 173 -11.27 -5.97 -36.67
CA ARG A 173 -10.51 -7.18 -37.01
C ARG A 173 -10.87 -8.38 -36.14
N PHE A 174 -11.07 -8.18 -34.84
CA PHE A 174 -11.22 -9.28 -33.88
C PHE A 174 -12.62 -9.39 -33.30
N TYR A 175 -13.47 -8.37 -33.46
CA TYR A 175 -14.85 -8.42 -33.03
C TYR A 175 -15.63 -9.59 -33.64
N PRO A 176 -15.51 -9.90 -34.96
CA PRO A 176 -16.17 -11.07 -35.55
C PRO A 176 -15.75 -12.40 -34.92
N LEU A 177 -14.51 -12.51 -34.44
CA LEU A 177 -14.01 -13.69 -33.74
C LEU A 177 -14.59 -13.78 -32.33
N SER A 178 -14.56 -12.68 -31.57
CA SER A 178 -15.08 -12.65 -30.19
C SER A 178 -16.60 -12.82 -30.09
N SER A 179 -17.33 -12.42 -31.13
CA SER A 179 -18.80 -12.47 -31.21
C SER A 179 -19.33 -13.70 -31.98
N ALA A 180 -18.43 -14.53 -32.51
CA ALA A 180 -18.79 -15.75 -33.23
C ALA A 180 -19.66 -16.68 -32.36
N GLU A 181 -20.49 -17.49 -33.03
CA GLU A 181 -21.18 -18.58 -32.36
C GLU A 181 -20.18 -19.63 -31.89
N SER A 182 -20.53 -20.33 -30.82
CA SER A 182 -19.69 -21.38 -30.25
C SER A 182 -19.64 -22.57 -31.21
N ASP A 183 -18.45 -22.94 -31.67
CA ASP A 183 -18.22 -24.03 -32.62
C ASP A 183 -17.39 -25.19 -32.02
N GLY A 184 -16.99 -25.05 -30.76
CA GLY A 184 -16.21 -26.04 -30.02
C GLY A 184 -14.71 -26.03 -30.34
N LYS A 185 -14.22 -25.09 -31.18
CA LYS A 185 -12.80 -24.94 -31.51
C LYS A 185 -12.25 -23.66 -30.88
N LEU A 186 -11.30 -23.84 -29.98
CA LEU A 186 -10.64 -22.70 -29.33
C LEU A 186 -9.77 -21.91 -30.32
N ASP A 187 -10.14 -20.64 -30.57
CA ASP A 187 -9.24 -19.70 -31.22
C ASP A 187 -8.29 -19.04 -30.20
N PHE A 188 -6.99 -19.09 -30.50
CA PHE A 188 -5.93 -18.47 -29.70
C PHE A 188 -5.45 -17.13 -30.28
N SER A 189 -5.94 -16.73 -31.46
CA SER A 189 -5.45 -15.55 -32.17
C SER A 189 -5.58 -14.29 -31.33
N LEU A 190 -6.79 -13.95 -30.87
CA LEU A 190 -7.07 -12.73 -30.11
C LEU A 190 -6.30 -12.71 -28.77
N ILE A 191 -6.23 -13.83 -28.03
CA ILE A 191 -5.50 -13.85 -26.75
C ILE A 191 -3.98 -13.67 -26.94
N ILE A 192 -3.40 -14.22 -28.00
CA ILE A 192 -1.97 -14.06 -28.32
C ILE A 192 -1.68 -12.62 -28.76
N TYR A 193 -2.47 -12.08 -29.69
CA TYR A 193 -2.30 -10.68 -30.13
C TYR A 193 -2.53 -9.71 -28.97
N ALA A 194 -3.55 -9.93 -28.15
CA ALA A 194 -3.80 -9.13 -26.95
C ALA A 194 -2.60 -9.17 -25.99
N SER A 195 -2.02 -10.35 -25.75
CA SER A 195 -0.86 -10.50 -24.87
C SER A 195 0.39 -9.76 -25.38
N ILE A 196 0.68 -9.88 -26.68
CA ILE A 196 1.84 -9.21 -27.32
C ILE A 196 1.64 -7.69 -27.36
N CYS A 197 0.48 -7.23 -27.83
CA CYS A 197 0.14 -5.81 -27.88
C CYS A 197 0.13 -5.21 -26.49
N ALA A 198 -0.43 -5.89 -25.49
CA ALA A 198 -0.40 -5.45 -24.11
C ALA A 198 1.04 -5.31 -23.60
N PHE A 199 1.92 -6.28 -23.87
CA PHE A 199 3.34 -6.18 -23.51
C PHE A 199 4.03 -4.95 -24.15
N ILE A 200 3.83 -4.74 -25.46
CA ILE A 200 4.49 -3.66 -26.20
C ILE A 200 3.94 -2.30 -25.77
N ILE A 201 2.62 -2.12 -25.77
CA ILE A 201 1.96 -0.84 -25.47
C ILE A 201 2.27 -0.42 -24.03
N THR A 202 2.09 -1.32 -23.05
CA THR A 202 2.40 -1.00 -21.65
C THR A 202 3.88 -0.77 -21.43
N GLY A 203 4.76 -1.49 -22.14
CA GLY A 203 6.19 -1.21 -22.15
C GLY A 203 6.50 0.21 -22.64
N LEU A 204 5.87 0.65 -23.75
CA LEU A 204 6.01 2.01 -24.26
C LEU A 204 5.48 3.06 -23.28
N PHE A 205 4.34 2.82 -22.63
CA PHE A 205 3.84 3.67 -21.55
C PHE A 205 4.85 3.77 -20.39
N GLY A 206 5.45 2.65 -19.99
CA GLY A 206 6.52 2.61 -18.99
C GLY A 206 7.72 3.47 -19.39
N LEU A 207 8.12 3.44 -20.66
CA LEU A 207 9.19 4.31 -21.19
C LEU A 207 8.83 5.79 -21.16
N ILE A 208 7.60 6.12 -21.55
CA ILE A 208 7.10 7.51 -21.57
C ILE A 208 7.10 8.06 -20.15
N ILE A 209 6.58 7.29 -19.18
CA ILE A 209 6.53 7.68 -17.77
C ILE A 209 7.94 7.85 -17.20
N ASP A 210 8.85 6.92 -17.49
CA ASP A 210 10.25 7.06 -17.05
C ASP A 210 10.89 8.34 -17.58
N LYS A 211 10.71 8.65 -18.88
CA LYS A 211 11.31 9.84 -19.51
C LYS A 211 10.69 11.14 -19.04
N LEU A 212 9.37 11.20 -18.87
CA LEU A 212 8.65 12.43 -18.54
C LEU A 212 8.62 12.73 -17.04
N VAL A 213 8.59 11.69 -16.20
CA VAL A 213 8.34 11.82 -14.76
C VAL A 213 9.58 11.48 -13.95
N TYR A 214 10.12 10.27 -14.09
CA TYR A 214 11.18 9.80 -13.18
C TYR A 214 12.56 10.37 -13.53
N LYS A 215 12.94 10.40 -14.82
CA LYS A 215 14.23 10.92 -15.27
C LYS A 215 14.49 12.37 -14.81
N PRO A 216 13.56 13.34 -14.98
CA PRO A 216 13.77 14.69 -14.47
C PRO A 216 13.97 14.77 -12.95
N LEU A 217 13.32 13.90 -12.19
CA LEU A 217 13.46 13.84 -10.72
C LEU A 217 14.80 13.23 -10.31
N ARG A 218 15.23 12.16 -10.98
CA ARG A 218 16.56 11.55 -10.77
C ARG A 218 17.68 12.55 -11.06
N GLN A 219 17.56 13.32 -12.14
CA GLN A 219 18.52 14.38 -12.49
C GLN A 219 18.62 15.49 -11.44
N LYS A 220 17.59 15.67 -10.60
CA LYS A 220 17.59 16.60 -9.46
C LYS A 220 18.02 15.95 -8.14
N PHE A 221 18.58 14.73 -8.18
CA PHE A 221 18.96 13.95 -7.00
C PHE A 221 17.81 13.78 -6.00
N ALA A 222 16.58 13.63 -6.50
CA ALA A 222 15.43 13.35 -5.65
C ALA A 222 15.65 12.02 -4.91
N SER A 223 15.26 11.98 -3.64
CA SER A 223 15.39 10.76 -2.84
C SER A 223 14.47 9.65 -3.36
N PRO A 224 14.78 8.37 -3.08
CA PRO A 224 13.90 7.24 -3.45
C PRO A 224 12.46 7.40 -2.96
N GLN A 225 12.28 8.06 -1.81
CA GLN A 225 10.96 8.38 -1.24
C GLN A 225 10.16 9.29 -2.17
N VAL A 226 10.78 10.32 -2.75
CA VAL A 226 10.11 11.23 -3.70
C VAL A 226 9.73 10.50 -4.98
N LEU A 227 10.58 9.62 -5.50
CA LEU A 227 10.26 8.79 -6.68
C LEU A 227 9.09 7.85 -6.41
N MET A 228 9.08 7.22 -5.24
CA MET A 228 8.00 6.35 -4.76
C MET A 228 6.68 7.12 -4.63
N ILE A 229 6.68 8.29 -4.03
CA ILE A 229 5.51 9.17 -3.93
C ILE A 229 5.05 9.63 -5.31
N THR A 230 5.98 9.98 -6.21
CA THR A 230 5.62 10.38 -7.58
C THR A 230 4.95 9.25 -8.34
N SER A 231 5.37 8.00 -8.11
CA SER A 231 4.75 6.84 -8.73
C SER A 231 3.28 6.65 -8.33
N LEU A 232 2.89 7.06 -7.13
CA LEU A 232 1.50 7.10 -6.68
C LEU A 232 0.71 8.16 -7.46
N GLY A 233 1.29 9.35 -7.68
CA GLY A 233 0.70 10.37 -8.56
C GLY A 233 0.51 9.89 -9.99
N VAL A 234 1.49 9.14 -10.53
CA VAL A 234 1.37 8.46 -11.84
C VAL A 234 0.24 7.43 -11.82
N ALA A 235 0.14 6.63 -10.77
CA ALA A 235 -0.92 5.63 -10.64
C ALA A 235 -2.31 6.27 -10.64
N MET A 236 -2.51 7.36 -9.88
CA MET A 236 -3.76 8.12 -9.87
C MET A 236 -4.09 8.71 -11.25
N LEU A 237 -3.08 9.22 -11.94
CA LEU A 237 -3.25 9.79 -13.28
C LEU A 237 -3.69 8.72 -14.28
N ILE A 238 -3.01 7.58 -14.32
CA ILE A 238 -3.37 6.46 -15.22
C ILE A 238 -4.77 5.96 -14.90
N ARG A 239 -5.06 5.71 -13.62
CA ARG A 239 -6.38 5.22 -13.19
C ARG A 239 -7.49 6.19 -13.58
N ALA A 240 -7.26 7.49 -13.37
CA ALA A 240 -8.22 8.52 -13.75
C ALA A 240 -8.46 8.55 -15.26
N ILE A 241 -7.42 8.38 -16.09
CA ILE A 241 -7.57 8.25 -17.55
C ILE A 241 -8.43 7.03 -17.90
N LEU A 242 -8.19 5.87 -17.27
CA LEU A 242 -8.98 4.66 -17.51
C LEU A 242 -10.44 4.86 -17.12
N TYR A 243 -10.70 5.47 -15.96
CA TYR A 243 -12.05 5.82 -15.52
C TYR A 243 -12.75 6.80 -16.45
N ILE A 244 -12.05 7.83 -16.92
CA ILE A 244 -12.61 8.80 -17.85
C ILE A 244 -12.95 8.13 -19.18
N ARG A 245 -12.14 7.18 -19.66
CA ARG A 245 -12.36 6.50 -20.95
C ARG A 245 -13.39 5.38 -20.90
N PHE A 246 -13.42 4.59 -19.81
CA PHE A 246 -14.21 3.35 -19.71
C PHE A 246 -15.29 3.40 -18.61
N SER A 247 -15.41 4.49 -17.85
CA SER A 247 -16.29 4.60 -16.67
C SER A 247 -15.94 3.58 -15.57
N ALA A 248 -16.78 3.48 -14.54
CA ALA A 248 -16.67 2.49 -13.46
C ALA A 248 -17.29 1.13 -13.83
N LYS A 249 -17.77 0.98 -15.06
CA LYS A 249 -18.36 -0.26 -15.53
C LYS A 249 -17.33 -1.39 -15.56
N THR A 250 -17.84 -2.59 -15.34
CA THR A 250 -17.06 -3.80 -15.42
C THR A 250 -17.18 -4.42 -16.81
N PHE A 251 -16.06 -4.63 -17.48
CA PHE A 251 -16.01 -5.30 -18.78
C PHE A 251 -15.22 -6.59 -18.69
N ARG A 252 -15.60 -7.60 -19.45
CA ARG A 252 -14.85 -8.86 -19.47
C ARG A 252 -14.27 -9.09 -20.85
N PHE A 253 -12.99 -9.44 -20.90
CA PHE A 253 -12.34 -9.79 -22.15
C PHE A 253 -12.70 -11.24 -22.50
N ILE A 254 -13.25 -11.43 -23.69
CA ILE A 254 -13.69 -12.73 -24.21
C ILE A 254 -12.93 -12.91 -25.53
N PRO A 255 -11.83 -13.69 -25.55
CA PRO A 255 -11.08 -13.94 -26.77
C PRO A 255 -11.93 -14.62 -27.85
N ASP A 256 -12.79 -15.52 -27.41
CA ASP A 256 -13.69 -16.32 -28.23
C ASP A 256 -14.77 -16.90 -27.29
N LYS A 257 -15.98 -17.15 -27.81
CA LYS A 257 -17.15 -17.55 -27.00
C LYS A 257 -16.97 -18.93 -26.37
N ASP A 258 -16.22 -19.83 -27.02
CA ASP A 258 -15.92 -21.16 -26.50
C ASP A 258 -15.07 -21.13 -25.22
N TRP A 259 -14.33 -20.05 -24.97
CA TRP A 259 -13.58 -19.85 -23.72
C TRP A 259 -14.47 -19.56 -22.49
N LYS A 260 -15.76 -19.27 -22.71
CA LYS A 260 -16.72 -18.92 -21.65
C LYS A 260 -17.63 -20.07 -21.25
N LEU A 261 -17.73 -21.12 -22.06
CA LEU A 261 -18.66 -22.22 -21.82
C LEU A 261 -18.35 -22.90 -20.49
N LEU A 262 -19.39 -23.32 -19.76
CA LEU A 262 -19.21 -24.10 -18.53
C LEU A 262 -18.51 -25.44 -18.79
N GLU A 263 -18.60 -25.95 -20.02
CA GLU A 263 -17.94 -27.18 -20.48
C GLU A 263 -16.46 -27.00 -20.84
N SER A 264 -15.97 -25.75 -20.89
CA SER A 264 -14.60 -25.39 -21.32
C SER A 264 -13.52 -25.65 -20.24
N ASN A 265 -13.52 -26.88 -19.74
CA ASN A 265 -12.69 -27.30 -18.62
C ASN A 265 -11.77 -28.47 -18.99
N ILE A 266 -10.53 -28.40 -18.49
CA ILE A 266 -9.64 -29.54 -18.40
C ILE A 266 -9.97 -30.29 -17.12
N TYR A 267 -10.54 -31.49 -17.24
CA TYR A 267 -10.86 -32.32 -16.08
C TYR A 267 -9.62 -33.06 -15.58
N VAL A 268 -9.28 -32.84 -14.31
CA VAL A 268 -8.18 -33.51 -13.62
C VAL A 268 -8.77 -34.31 -12.45
N PRO A 269 -8.39 -35.59 -12.25
CA PRO A 269 -8.82 -36.35 -11.09
C PRO A 269 -8.44 -35.61 -9.80
N THR A 270 -9.27 -35.66 -8.77
CA THR A 270 -8.99 -34.99 -7.51
C THR A 270 -9.30 -35.87 -6.32
N PHE A 271 -8.55 -35.67 -5.25
CA PHE A 271 -8.82 -36.29 -3.96
C PHE A 271 -9.39 -35.23 -3.02
N ARG A 272 -10.38 -35.61 -2.23
CA ARG A 272 -11.01 -34.74 -1.24
C ARG A 272 -10.65 -35.20 0.17
N ILE A 273 -10.07 -34.28 0.93
CA ILE A 273 -9.75 -34.48 2.33
C ILE A 273 -10.69 -33.60 3.15
N ASP A 274 -11.56 -34.21 3.94
CA ASP A 274 -12.40 -33.49 4.89
C ASP A 274 -11.79 -33.61 6.29
N LEU A 275 -11.49 -32.45 6.89
CA LEU A 275 -10.97 -32.35 8.24
C LEU A 275 -12.04 -31.72 9.14
N PHE A 276 -12.41 -32.43 10.19
CA PHE A 276 -13.44 -32.02 11.14
C PHE A 276 -12.80 -31.39 12.38
N ILE A 277 -13.27 -30.20 12.75
CA ILE A 277 -12.80 -29.43 13.91
C ILE A 277 -14.00 -29.10 14.81
N GLY A 278 -13.79 -29.06 16.13
CA GLY A 278 -14.84 -28.79 17.10
C GLY A 278 -15.42 -30.06 17.70
N LYS A 279 -16.75 -30.14 17.79
CA LYS A 279 -17.45 -31.35 18.21
C LYS A 279 -17.31 -32.44 17.14
N ILE A 280 -16.70 -33.56 17.52
CA ILE A 280 -16.46 -34.69 16.61
C ILE A 280 -17.51 -35.76 16.87
N GLU A 281 -18.28 -36.13 15.85
CA GLU A 281 -19.30 -37.19 15.95
C GLU A 281 -18.80 -38.58 15.54
N SER A 282 -17.79 -38.70 14.68
CA SER A 282 -17.28 -40.00 14.21
C SER A 282 -15.74 -40.04 14.02
N SER A 283 -15.19 -39.31 13.05
CA SER A 283 -13.74 -39.23 12.81
C SER A 283 -13.28 -37.79 12.55
N ASN A 284 -12.04 -37.48 12.97
CA ASN A 284 -11.43 -36.15 12.74
C ASN A 284 -11.06 -35.92 11.27
N PHE A 285 -11.02 -36.99 10.48
CA PHE A 285 -10.47 -37.02 9.15
C PHE A 285 -11.25 -38.03 8.32
N LEU A 286 -11.72 -37.60 7.15
CA LEU A 286 -12.29 -38.46 6.12
C LEU A 286 -11.52 -38.23 4.83
N PHE A 287 -10.85 -39.29 4.36
CA PHE A 287 -10.29 -39.34 3.02
C PHE A 287 -11.35 -39.92 2.09
N LEU A 288 -12.03 -39.03 1.38
CA LEU A 288 -12.94 -39.43 0.32
C LEU A 288 -12.11 -39.43 -0.96
N GLY A 289 -11.95 -40.60 -1.60
CA GLY A 289 -11.09 -40.78 -2.77
C GLY A 289 -11.45 -39.90 -3.99
N ASN A 290 -11.33 -40.44 -5.21
CA ASN A 290 -11.75 -39.66 -6.38
C ASN A 290 -13.29 -39.60 -6.43
N ILE A 291 -13.90 -38.50 -5.97
CA ILE A 291 -15.35 -38.32 -5.99
C ILE A 291 -15.79 -37.73 -7.33
N ASN A 292 -15.22 -36.57 -7.69
CA ASN A 292 -15.54 -35.81 -8.91
C ASN A 292 -14.27 -35.20 -9.51
N ASN A 293 -14.10 -35.27 -10.82
CA ASN A 293 -12.98 -34.61 -11.48
C ASN A 293 -13.07 -33.08 -11.31
N TYR A 294 -11.94 -32.43 -11.03
CA TYR A 294 -11.85 -30.98 -10.97
C TYR A 294 -11.67 -30.40 -12.36
N GLY A 295 -12.60 -29.55 -12.81
CA GLY A 295 -12.53 -28.85 -14.08
C GLY A 295 -11.77 -27.53 -13.97
N ILE A 296 -10.59 -27.44 -14.59
CA ILE A 296 -9.83 -26.19 -14.69
C ILE A 296 -10.25 -25.48 -15.97
N THR A 297 -10.76 -24.25 -15.85
CA THR A 297 -11.13 -23.45 -17.03
C THR A 297 -9.90 -23.16 -17.90
N TYR A 298 -10.03 -23.22 -19.23
CA TYR A 298 -8.92 -22.92 -20.15
C TYR A 298 -8.30 -21.54 -19.91
N THR A 299 -9.11 -20.55 -19.54
CA THR A 299 -8.67 -19.19 -19.17
C THR A 299 -7.67 -19.17 -18.01
N LYS A 300 -7.94 -19.92 -16.93
CA LYS A 300 -7.04 -20.04 -15.77
C LYS A 300 -5.73 -20.71 -16.18
N PHE A 301 -5.82 -21.76 -17.00
CA PHE A 301 -4.65 -22.48 -17.48
C PHE A 301 -3.76 -21.61 -18.38
N ALA A 302 -4.36 -20.86 -19.31
CA ALA A 302 -3.67 -19.92 -20.20
C ALA A 302 -2.94 -18.82 -19.43
N LEU A 303 -3.55 -18.27 -18.37
CA LEU A 303 -2.89 -17.30 -17.49
C LEU A 303 -1.64 -17.89 -16.82
N VAL A 304 -1.77 -19.08 -16.24
CA VAL A 304 -0.65 -19.74 -15.53
C VAL A 304 0.50 -19.98 -16.50
N LEU A 305 0.24 -20.64 -17.63
CA LEU A 305 1.29 -20.90 -18.62
C LEU A 305 1.89 -19.61 -19.17
N GLY A 306 1.07 -18.65 -19.59
CA GLY A 306 1.53 -17.40 -20.19
C GLY A 306 2.43 -16.59 -19.26
N VAL A 307 2.08 -16.45 -17.98
CA VAL A 307 2.90 -15.71 -17.02
C VAL A 307 4.19 -16.47 -16.66
N PHE A 308 4.13 -17.78 -16.38
CA PHE A 308 5.35 -18.52 -16.03
C PHE A 308 6.34 -18.62 -17.19
N ILE A 309 5.86 -18.81 -18.43
CA ILE A 309 6.71 -18.84 -19.63
C ILE A 309 7.36 -17.49 -19.86
N THR A 310 6.62 -16.39 -19.75
CA THR A 310 7.17 -15.03 -19.96
C THR A 310 8.18 -14.66 -18.90
N VAL A 311 7.92 -14.97 -17.62
CA VAL A 311 8.88 -14.76 -16.54
C VAL A 311 10.15 -15.59 -16.75
N LEU A 312 10.02 -16.86 -17.18
CA LEU A 312 11.17 -17.71 -17.48
C LEU A 312 11.99 -17.15 -18.65
N ALA A 313 11.34 -16.70 -19.72
CA ALA A 313 12.00 -16.06 -20.86
C ALA A 313 12.78 -14.81 -20.42
N ILE A 314 12.22 -14.00 -19.53
CA ILE A 314 12.85 -12.77 -19.04
C ILE A 314 14.01 -13.07 -18.11
N VAL A 315 13.91 -14.08 -17.25
CA VAL A 315 15.03 -14.55 -16.45
C VAL A 315 16.18 -15.01 -17.35
N LEU A 316 15.90 -15.71 -18.45
CA LEU A 316 16.90 -16.09 -19.43
C LEU A 316 17.53 -14.88 -20.13
N ILE A 317 16.71 -13.90 -20.55
CA ILE A 317 17.17 -12.66 -21.17
C ILE A 317 18.08 -11.89 -20.20
N ILE A 318 17.68 -11.70 -18.94
CA ILE A 318 18.48 -10.96 -17.95
C ILE A 318 19.80 -11.67 -17.64
N LYS A 319 19.81 -13.01 -17.60
CA LYS A 319 21.03 -13.79 -17.29
C LYS A 319 21.98 -13.92 -18.48
N LYS A 320 21.46 -14.06 -19.70
CA LYS A 320 22.28 -14.39 -20.88
C LYS A 320 22.59 -13.18 -21.77
N SER A 321 21.73 -12.16 -21.82
CA SER A 321 21.92 -11.03 -22.74
C SER A 321 22.92 -9.98 -22.24
N ILE A 322 23.52 -9.24 -23.17
CA ILE A 322 24.40 -8.10 -22.87
C ILE A 322 23.66 -7.01 -22.09
N ILE A 323 22.40 -6.74 -22.46
CA ILE A 323 21.58 -5.75 -21.78
C ILE A 323 21.31 -6.20 -20.33
N GLY A 324 21.02 -7.48 -20.12
CA GLY A 324 20.90 -8.08 -18.80
C GLY A 324 22.15 -7.92 -17.94
N LYS A 325 23.35 -8.17 -18.50
CA LYS A 325 24.63 -7.91 -17.82
C LYS A 325 24.80 -6.44 -17.43
N LYS A 326 24.44 -5.50 -18.33
CA LYS A 326 24.46 -4.06 -18.03
C LYS A 326 23.47 -3.68 -16.93
N MET A 327 22.27 -4.26 -16.93
CA MET A 327 21.27 -4.08 -15.85
C MET A 327 21.80 -4.56 -14.50
N LEU A 328 22.48 -5.71 -14.47
CA LEU A 328 23.10 -6.23 -13.25
C LEU A 328 24.23 -5.32 -12.75
N ALA A 329 25.10 -4.84 -13.65
CA ALA A 329 26.17 -3.91 -13.30
C ALA A 329 25.62 -2.59 -12.71
N VAL A 330 24.57 -2.03 -13.32
CA VAL A 330 23.90 -0.82 -12.82
C VAL A 330 23.21 -1.06 -11.49
N ALA A 331 22.58 -2.22 -11.30
CA ALA A 331 21.93 -2.59 -10.03
C ALA A 331 22.92 -2.65 -8.87
N ASP A 332 24.10 -3.23 -9.11
CA ASP A 332 25.16 -3.37 -8.10
C ASP A 332 25.76 -1.99 -7.74
N ASN A 333 26.28 -1.27 -8.74
CA ASN A 333 26.82 0.06 -8.54
C ASN A 333 26.65 0.94 -9.80
N PRO A 334 25.68 1.89 -9.80
CA PRO A 334 25.43 2.74 -10.96
C PRO A 334 26.63 3.65 -11.27
N ASP A 335 27.36 4.12 -10.26
CA ASP A 335 28.50 5.02 -10.45
C ASP A 335 29.69 4.30 -11.11
N LEU A 336 29.99 3.07 -10.69
CA LEU A 336 30.99 2.22 -11.35
C LEU A 336 30.56 1.79 -12.77
N ALA A 337 29.26 1.57 -12.98
CA ALA A 337 28.74 1.25 -14.30
C ALA A 337 28.90 2.43 -15.28
N SER A 338 28.64 3.66 -14.83
CA SER A 338 28.81 4.85 -15.69
C SER A 338 30.27 5.14 -16.05
N THR A 339 31.20 4.96 -15.10
CA THR A 339 32.65 5.07 -15.39
C THR A 339 33.13 4.00 -16.38
N SER A 340 32.47 2.84 -16.42
CA SER A 340 32.70 1.78 -17.42
C SER A 340 32.02 2.03 -18.77
N GLY A 341 31.46 3.23 -19.00
CA GLY A 341 30.82 3.62 -20.26
C GLY A 341 29.37 3.12 -20.43
N ILE A 342 28.73 2.60 -19.39
CA ILE A 342 27.33 2.18 -19.44
C ILE A 342 26.42 3.40 -19.22
N ASN A 343 25.55 3.70 -20.20
CA ASN A 343 24.55 4.74 -20.04
C ASN A 343 23.43 4.27 -19.09
N ILE A 344 23.49 4.72 -17.83
CA ILE A 344 22.54 4.37 -16.76
C ILE A 344 21.10 4.71 -17.15
N GLU A 345 20.85 5.88 -17.75
CA GLU A 345 19.49 6.34 -18.07
C GLU A 345 18.82 5.43 -19.11
N ASN A 346 19.56 4.93 -20.10
CA ASN A 346 19.03 3.97 -21.06
C ASN A 346 18.67 2.64 -20.38
N ILE A 347 19.47 2.22 -19.39
CA ILE A 347 19.22 1.01 -18.62
C ILE A 347 17.98 1.18 -17.72
N TYR A 348 17.80 2.35 -17.11
CA TYR A 348 16.58 2.68 -16.36
C TYR A 348 15.34 2.66 -17.25
N SER A 349 15.37 3.33 -18.40
CA SER A 349 14.25 3.31 -19.35
C SER A 349 13.94 1.89 -19.83
N PHE A 350 14.96 1.10 -20.21
CA PHE A 350 14.75 -0.28 -20.66
C PHE A 350 14.17 -1.18 -19.55
N SER A 351 14.63 -0.99 -18.30
CA SER A 351 14.03 -1.65 -17.12
C SER A 351 12.55 -1.30 -16.99
N SER A 352 12.17 -0.03 -17.17
CA SER A 352 10.77 0.41 -17.12
C SER A 352 9.93 -0.20 -18.25
N PHE A 353 10.49 -0.36 -19.46
CA PHE A 353 9.83 -1.03 -20.59
C PHE A 353 9.51 -2.49 -20.27
N ILE A 354 10.52 -3.29 -19.91
CA ILE A 354 10.33 -4.72 -19.61
C ILE A 354 9.37 -4.89 -18.44
N SER A 355 9.58 -4.13 -17.37
CA SER A 355 8.75 -4.21 -16.17
C SER A 355 7.28 -3.97 -16.49
N SER A 356 6.97 -2.87 -17.17
CA SER A 356 5.58 -2.50 -17.51
C SER A 356 4.99 -3.50 -18.50
N GLY A 357 5.78 -3.99 -19.46
CA GLY A 357 5.36 -5.00 -20.43
C GLY A 357 4.89 -6.30 -19.81
N ILE A 358 5.61 -6.84 -18.83
CA ILE A 358 5.20 -8.08 -18.12
C ILE A 358 3.88 -7.87 -17.39
N ALA A 359 3.74 -6.73 -16.70
CA ALA A 359 2.50 -6.42 -16.00
C ALA A 359 1.34 -6.29 -16.99
N GLY A 360 1.54 -5.60 -18.13
CA GLY A 360 0.53 -5.49 -19.18
C GLY A 360 0.09 -6.84 -19.75
N LEU A 361 1.05 -7.73 -20.06
CA LEU A 361 0.75 -9.08 -20.52
C LEU A 361 -0.05 -9.88 -19.48
N GLY A 362 0.36 -9.81 -18.21
CA GLY A 362 -0.39 -10.41 -17.11
C GLY A 362 -1.82 -9.87 -17.00
N GLY A 363 -2.00 -8.57 -17.26
CA GLY A 363 -3.29 -7.89 -17.37
C GLY A 363 -4.19 -8.46 -18.46
N ALA A 364 -3.66 -8.55 -19.69
CA ALA A 364 -4.40 -9.10 -20.83
C ALA A 364 -4.86 -10.55 -20.59
N LEU A 365 -4.05 -11.37 -19.94
CA LEU A 365 -4.44 -12.74 -19.58
C LEU A 365 -5.47 -12.77 -18.44
N LEU A 366 -5.28 -11.94 -17.41
CA LEU A 366 -6.18 -11.85 -16.25
C LEU A 366 -7.57 -11.32 -16.61
N ALA A 367 -7.64 -10.44 -17.61
CA ALA A 367 -8.87 -9.91 -18.20
C ALA A 367 -9.87 -10.98 -18.67
N THR A 368 -9.38 -12.17 -19.05
CA THR A 368 -10.23 -13.31 -19.47
C THR A 368 -10.98 -13.94 -18.29
N ILE A 369 -10.44 -13.80 -17.09
CA ILE A 369 -10.91 -14.47 -15.88
C ILE A 369 -11.75 -13.53 -15.03
N LEU A 370 -11.26 -12.30 -14.80
CA LEU A 370 -11.89 -11.34 -13.92
C LEU A 370 -12.53 -10.18 -14.72
N PRO A 371 -13.74 -9.74 -14.32
CA PRO A 371 -14.36 -8.57 -14.91
C PRO A 371 -13.54 -7.32 -14.56
N ILE A 372 -13.04 -6.63 -15.57
CA ILE A 372 -12.15 -5.47 -15.48
C ILE A 372 -12.92 -4.20 -15.13
N ASN A 373 -12.49 -3.54 -14.05
CA ASN A 373 -12.76 -2.13 -13.80
C ASN A 373 -11.45 -1.41 -13.41
N PRO A 374 -11.42 -0.07 -13.39
CA PRO A 374 -10.21 0.67 -13.02
C PRO A 374 -9.81 0.55 -11.53
N GLU A 375 -10.58 -0.14 -10.68
CA GLU A 375 -10.23 -0.38 -9.26
C GLU A 375 -9.41 -1.64 -9.03
N LEU A 376 -9.49 -2.62 -9.94
CA LEU A 376 -8.80 -3.91 -9.82
C LEU A 376 -7.27 -3.79 -9.66
N GLY A 377 -6.67 -2.70 -10.13
CA GLY A 377 -5.23 -2.48 -10.00
C GLY A 377 -4.76 -2.55 -8.54
N ILE A 378 -5.50 -1.94 -7.61
CA ILE A 378 -5.12 -1.90 -6.19
C ILE A 378 -5.26 -3.27 -5.54
N SER A 379 -6.36 -3.98 -5.82
CA SER A 379 -6.60 -5.29 -5.21
C SER A 379 -5.53 -6.31 -5.58
N LEU A 380 -4.85 -6.13 -6.72
CA LEU A 380 -3.73 -6.97 -7.16
C LEU A 380 -2.35 -6.41 -6.77
N LEU A 381 -2.21 -5.09 -6.66
CA LEU A 381 -0.97 -4.43 -6.26
C LEU A 381 -0.53 -4.87 -4.86
N LEU A 382 -1.48 -4.92 -3.93
CA LEU A 382 -1.17 -5.18 -2.53
C LEU A 382 -0.66 -6.62 -2.31
N PRO A 383 -1.33 -7.69 -2.76
CA PRO A 383 -0.78 -9.05 -2.63
C PRO A 383 0.55 -9.21 -3.37
N ALA A 384 0.75 -8.52 -4.50
CA ALA A 384 2.03 -8.50 -5.19
C ALA A 384 3.15 -7.88 -4.34
N PHE A 385 2.85 -6.88 -3.51
CA PHE A 385 3.82 -6.40 -2.52
C PHE A 385 4.16 -7.46 -1.47
N ALA A 386 3.19 -8.24 -0.99
CA ALA A 386 3.49 -9.35 -0.07
C ALA A 386 4.48 -10.35 -0.70
N VAL A 387 4.30 -10.65 -1.99
CA VAL A 387 5.24 -11.48 -2.76
C VAL A 387 6.64 -10.87 -2.81
N ILE A 388 6.76 -9.56 -3.12
CA ILE A 388 8.07 -8.91 -3.26
C ILE A 388 8.80 -8.81 -1.92
N VAL A 389 8.06 -8.44 -0.87
CA VAL A 389 8.65 -8.28 0.46
C VAL A 389 9.11 -9.63 1.00
N LEU A 390 8.30 -10.67 0.85
CA LEU A 390 8.69 -12.05 1.18
C LEU A 390 9.87 -12.53 0.33
N GLY A 391 9.83 -12.25 -0.99
CA GLY A 391 10.86 -12.62 -1.96
C GLY A 391 12.16 -11.82 -1.87
N SER A 392 12.22 -10.79 -1.02
CA SER A 392 13.23 -9.73 -0.95
C SER A 392 13.27 -8.81 -2.19
N LEU A 393 13.38 -7.50 -1.92
CA LEU A 393 13.37 -6.47 -2.96
C LEU A 393 14.60 -6.63 -3.88
N GLY A 394 14.37 -6.90 -5.15
CA GLY A 394 15.42 -7.05 -6.18
C GLY A 394 15.88 -8.50 -6.47
N SER A 395 15.30 -9.51 -5.81
CA SER A 395 15.58 -10.92 -6.11
C SER A 395 14.47 -11.56 -6.95
N ILE A 396 14.68 -11.64 -8.28
CA ILE A 396 13.69 -12.23 -9.20
C ILE A 396 13.39 -13.69 -8.83
N SER A 397 14.40 -14.49 -8.47
CA SER A 397 14.20 -15.88 -8.04
C SER A 397 13.48 -15.99 -6.71
N GLY A 398 13.75 -15.07 -5.77
CA GLY A 398 13.03 -15.04 -4.49
C GLY A 398 11.56 -14.72 -4.68
N VAL A 399 11.24 -13.83 -5.62
CA VAL A 399 9.87 -13.43 -5.98
C VAL A 399 9.07 -14.57 -6.63
N ILE A 400 9.71 -15.39 -7.48
CA ILE A 400 9.05 -16.58 -8.06
C ILE A 400 8.67 -17.59 -6.96
N ILE A 401 9.54 -17.84 -6.00
CA ILE A 401 9.24 -18.75 -4.87
C ILE A 401 8.18 -18.14 -3.96
N ALA A 402 8.31 -16.84 -3.66
CA ALA A 402 7.37 -16.13 -2.81
C ALA A 402 5.97 -16.05 -3.44
N SER A 403 5.83 -15.94 -4.76
CA SER A 403 4.52 -15.91 -5.42
C SER A 403 3.80 -17.25 -5.27
N VAL A 404 4.54 -18.37 -5.39
CA VAL A 404 4.00 -19.71 -5.15
C VAL A 404 3.55 -19.89 -3.71
N ILE A 405 4.35 -19.43 -2.74
CA ILE A 405 4.00 -19.50 -1.32
C ILE A 405 2.75 -18.65 -1.03
N ILE A 406 2.71 -17.41 -1.49
CA ILE A 406 1.58 -16.50 -1.27
C ILE A 406 0.31 -16.99 -1.98
N GLY A 407 0.42 -17.48 -3.21
CA GLY A 407 -0.71 -18.08 -3.93
C GLY A 407 -1.25 -19.32 -3.22
N ALA A 408 -0.36 -20.16 -2.68
CA ALA A 408 -0.76 -21.29 -1.85
C ALA A 408 -1.46 -20.85 -0.57
N ILE A 409 -0.93 -19.88 0.17
CA ILE A 409 -1.56 -19.37 1.40
C ILE A 409 -2.98 -18.88 1.12
N ARG A 410 -3.20 -18.14 0.02
CA ARG A 410 -4.54 -17.71 -0.38
C ARG A 410 -5.45 -18.91 -0.66
N ALA A 411 -5.03 -19.83 -1.54
CA ALA A 411 -5.83 -20.99 -1.93
C ALA A 411 -6.15 -21.95 -0.76
N PHE A 412 -5.21 -22.17 0.16
CA PHE A 412 -5.43 -22.98 1.36
C PHE A 412 -6.33 -22.31 2.39
N SER A 413 -6.36 -20.97 2.43
CA SER A 413 -7.17 -20.25 3.40
C SER A 413 -8.67 -20.28 3.09
N GLU A 414 -9.06 -20.35 1.81
CA GLU A 414 -10.47 -20.35 1.38
C GLU A 414 -11.29 -21.48 2.05
N PRO A 415 -10.94 -22.78 1.94
CA PRO A 415 -11.74 -23.85 2.54
C PRO A 415 -11.77 -23.80 4.07
N ILE A 416 -10.72 -23.28 4.69
CA ILE A 416 -10.61 -23.14 6.15
C ILE A 416 -11.56 -22.04 6.63
N LEU A 417 -11.57 -20.89 5.94
CA LEU A 417 -12.46 -19.78 6.25
C LEU A 417 -13.92 -20.10 5.94
N ILE A 418 -14.20 -20.89 4.90
CA ILE A 418 -15.56 -21.41 4.65
C ILE A 418 -16.01 -22.28 5.82
N GLY A 419 -15.20 -23.27 6.22
CA GLY A 419 -15.57 -24.19 7.28
C GLY A 419 -15.73 -23.51 8.63
N LEU A 420 -14.79 -22.62 9.01
CA LEU A 420 -14.90 -21.83 10.24
C LEU A 420 -16.07 -20.84 10.19
N GLY A 421 -16.25 -20.17 9.05
CA GLY A 421 -17.33 -19.20 8.85
C GLY A 421 -18.70 -19.85 9.02
N ASN A 422 -18.92 -21.02 8.42
CA ASN A 422 -20.19 -21.75 8.57
C ASN A 422 -20.43 -22.23 10.01
N ALA A 423 -19.38 -22.63 10.73
CA ALA A 423 -19.50 -23.11 12.11
C ALA A 423 -19.69 -22.00 13.16
N LEU A 424 -19.38 -20.74 12.81
CA LEU A 424 -19.49 -19.58 13.68
C LEU A 424 -20.60 -18.60 13.25
N ASP A 425 -21.50 -19.03 12.34
CA ASP A 425 -22.55 -18.17 11.73
C ASP A 425 -22.01 -16.90 11.03
N ARG A 426 -20.83 -17.01 10.43
CA ARG A 426 -20.12 -15.96 9.67
C ARG A 426 -19.86 -16.39 8.22
N PRO A 427 -20.90 -16.51 7.37
CA PRO A 427 -20.74 -16.98 5.99
C PRO A 427 -19.87 -16.05 5.13
N THR A 428 -19.73 -14.78 5.51
CA THR A 428 -18.86 -13.80 4.82
C THR A 428 -17.38 -13.90 5.19
N ALA A 429 -16.99 -14.79 6.10
CA ALA A 429 -15.59 -14.99 6.51
C ALA A 429 -14.66 -15.40 5.36
N THR A 430 -15.22 -15.98 4.29
CA THR A 430 -14.51 -16.34 3.06
C THR A 430 -13.79 -15.15 2.41
N GLY A 431 -14.33 -13.94 2.55
CA GLY A 431 -13.72 -12.71 2.07
C GLY A 431 -12.37 -12.40 2.72
N LEU A 432 -12.10 -12.92 3.93
CA LEU A 432 -10.81 -12.74 4.60
C LEU A 432 -9.66 -13.48 3.89
N ALA A 433 -9.96 -14.43 2.98
CA ALA A 433 -8.95 -15.14 2.20
C ALA A 433 -8.07 -14.18 1.39
N GLU A 434 -8.63 -13.03 1.00
CA GLU A 434 -7.90 -11.99 0.28
C GLU A 434 -6.79 -11.36 1.11
N VAL A 435 -6.96 -11.37 2.43
CA VAL A 435 -6.08 -10.70 3.38
C VAL A 435 -5.00 -11.62 3.94
N MET A 436 -5.19 -12.93 3.84
CA MET A 436 -4.28 -13.95 4.39
C MET A 436 -2.82 -13.80 3.91
N PRO A 437 -2.54 -13.43 2.64
CA PRO A 437 -1.20 -13.04 2.21
C PRO A 437 -0.52 -11.97 3.09
N PHE A 438 -1.26 -10.95 3.54
CA PHE A 438 -0.73 -9.86 4.35
C PHE A 438 -0.53 -10.28 5.80
N VAL A 439 -1.48 -11.01 6.37
CA VAL A 439 -1.36 -11.55 7.73
C VAL A 439 -0.11 -12.43 7.81
N PHE A 440 0.07 -13.31 6.82
CA PHE A 440 1.26 -14.13 6.71
C PHE A 440 2.52 -13.29 6.53
N LEU A 441 2.51 -12.29 5.65
CA LEU A 441 3.65 -11.39 5.44
C LEU A 441 4.09 -10.71 6.73
N ILE A 442 3.15 -10.09 7.44
CA ILE A 442 3.41 -9.39 8.71
C ILE A 442 3.99 -10.38 9.72
N GLY A 443 3.38 -11.57 9.83
CA GLY A 443 3.88 -12.67 10.64
C GLY A 443 5.33 -13.03 10.31
N VAL A 444 5.66 -13.20 9.03
CA VAL A 444 7.03 -13.52 8.58
C VAL A 444 7.99 -12.36 8.86
N LEU A 445 7.61 -11.11 8.58
CA LEU A 445 8.47 -9.94 8.76
C LEU A 445 8.88 -9.68 10.21
N ILE A 446 8.02 -10.04 11.17
CA ILE A 446 8.33 -10.00 12.61
C ILE A 446 9.59 -10.85 12.91
N PHE A 447 9.77 -11.97 12.21
CA PHE A 447 10.92 -12.87 12.39
C PHE A 447 12.05 -12.66 11.35
N LEU A 448 11.68 -12.28 10.13
CA LEU A 448 12.54 -12.13 8.95
C LEU A 448 12.39 -10.73 8.34
N PRO A 449 12.96 -9.69 8.96
CA PRO A 449 12.83 -8.31 8.48
C PRO A 449 13.44 -8.06 7.09
N GLN A 450 14.25 -8.99 6.59
CA GLN A 450 14.93 -8.91 5.28
C GLN A 450 14.29 -9.85 4.21
N GLY A 451 13.20 -10.54 4.55
CA GLY A 451 12.54 -11.52 3.67
C GLY A 451 13.29 -12.84 3.50
N LEU A 452 12.66 -13.80 2.81
CA LEU A 452 13.22 -15.13 2.52
C LEU A 452 14.38 -15.07 1.51
N GLY A 453 14.30 -14.18 0.51
CA GLY A 453 15.32 -14.10 -0.53
C GLY A 453 16.73 -13.77 -0.01
N ASN A 454 16.84 -12.93 1.01
CA ASN A 454 18.13 -12.64 1.63
C ASN A 454 18.68 -13.84 2.43
N ALA A 455 17.81 -14.63 3.06
CA ALA A 455 18.21 -15.87 3.74
C ALA A 455 18.79 -16.89 2.73
N ILE A 456 18.16 -17.03 1.57
CA ILE A 456 18.65 -17.88 0.47
C ILE A 456 20.00 -17.39 -0.04
N HIS A 457 20.17 -16.07 -0.21
CA HIS A 457 21.44 -15.48 -0.62
C HIS A 457 22.56 -15.80 0.38
N LYS A 458 22.33 -15.57 1.69
CA LYS A 458 23.29 -15.92 2.76
C LYS A 458 23.60 -17.42 2.77
N TRP A 459 22.61 -18.28 2.56
CA TRP A 459 22.81 -19.72 2.48
C TRP A 459 23.70 -20.12 1.30
N ASN A 460 23.46 -19.55 0.10
CA ASN A 460 24.30 -19.79 -1.07
C ASN A 460 25.74 -19.32 -0.86
N VAL A 461 25.94 -18.13 -0.30
CA VAL A 461 27.27 -17.61 0.05
C VAL A 461 27.96 -18.54 1.04
N ASN A 462 27.29 -18.97 2.11
CA ASN A 462 27.86 -19.90 3.09
C ASN A 462 28.18 -21.27 2.47
N ARG A 463 27.32 -21.78 1.58
CA ARG A 463 27.55 -23.02 0.84
C ARG A 463 28.78 -22.91 -0.07
N GLN A 464 28.93 -21.79 -0.77
CA GLN A 464 30.11 -21.52 -1.59
C GLN A 464 31.37 -21.36 -0.75
N ARG A 465 31.33 -20.61 0.36
CA ARG A 465 32.44 -20.49 1.32
C ARG A 465 32.83 -21.85 1.89
N ASN A 466 31.88 -22.70 2.24
CA ASN A 466 32.12 -24.06 2.73
C ASN A 466 32.68 -24.98 1.63
N ASN A 467 32.26 -24.82 0.37
CA ASN A 467 32.83 -25.56 -0.75
C ASN A 467 34.26 -25.11 -1.06
N ILE A 468 34.54 -23.80 -0.96
CA ILE A 468 35.89 -23.24 -1.12
C ILE A 468 36.78 -23.68 0.03
N SER A 469 36.31 -23.65 1.28
CA SER A 469 37.09 -24.14 2.43
C SER A 469 37.38 -25.63 2.34
N LYS A 470 36.40 -26.45 1.92
CA LYS A 470 36.62 -27.89 1.64
C LYS A 470 37.59 -28.12 0.48
N ARG A 471 37.50 -27.34 -0.61
CA ARG A 471 38.47 -27.41 -1.72
C ARG A 471 39.86 -26.99 -1.26
N ASN A 472 39.99 -25.91 -0.53
CA ASN A 472 41.26 -25.43 0.01
C ASN A 472 41.87 -26.45 0.98
N ALA A 473 41.08 -27.05 1.88
CA ALA A 473 41.54 -28.13 2.75
C ALA A 473 42.01 -29.37 1.94
N LYS A 474 41.34 -29.68 0.82
CA LYS A 474 41.74 -30.77 -0.09
C LYS A 474 43.01 -30.43 -0.88
N PHE A 475 43.18 -29.17 -1.31
CA PHE A 475 44.40 -28.67 -1.96
C PHE A 475 45.58 -28.59 -0.99
N GLN A 476 45.36 -28.24 0.28
CA GLN A 476 46.37 -28.19 1.33
C GLN A 476 46.87 -29.61 1.65
N LYS A 477 45.96 -30.59 1.74
CA LYS A 477 46.29 -32.03 1.84
C LYS A 477 47.07 -32.57 0.63
N HIS A 478 46.83 -32.04 -0.57
CA HIS A 478 47.60 -32.39 -1.77
C HIS A 478 48.98 -31.73 -1.80
N ARG A 479 49.09 -30.48 -1.31
CA ARG A 479 50.38 -29.76 -1.19
C ARG A 479 51.32 -30.41 -0.17
N GLU A 480 50.81 -30.87 0.97
CA GLU A 480 51.61 -31.61 1.96
C GLU A 480 52.14 -32.95 1.42
N LYS A 481 51.45 -33.57 0.45
CA LYS A 481 51.93 -34.78 -0.24
C LYS A 481 52.90 -34.52 -1.41
N SER A 482 52.94 -33.30 -1.94
CA SER A 482 53.74 -32.97 -3.14
C SER A 482 55.03 -32.18 -2.84
N ILE A 483 55.30 -31.84 -1.58
CA ILE A 483 56.56 -31.19 -1.18
C ILE A 483 57.57 -32.29 -0.84
N SER A 484 58.02 -32.97 -1.90
CA SER A 484 59.27 -33.73 -1.95
C SER A 484 60.06 -33.12 -3.11
N THR A 485 60.98 -32.22 -2.74
CA THR A 485 62.10 -31.70 -3.54
C THR A 485 61.83 -31.32 -5.01
N LYS A 486 61.80 -30.01 -5.29
CA LYS A 486 62.50 -29.46 -6.47
C LYS A 486 62.66 -27.94 -6.32
N ASN A 487 63.91 -27.52 -6.17
CA ASN A 487 64.35 -26.13 -6.32
C ASN A 487 64.02 -25.67 -7.74
N LEU A 488 63.22 -24.61 -7.86
CA LEU A 488 62.97 -23.93 -9.13
C LEU A 488 63.31 -22.45 -8.95
N ASN A 489 64.43 -22.05 -9.55
CA ASN A 489 64.82 -20.67 -9.78
C ASN A 489 63.83 -20.03 -10.74
N ILE A 490 63.16 -18.96 -10.31
CA ILE A 490 62.25 -18.17 -11.15
C ILE A 490 62.88 -16.79 -11.36
N LYS A 491 63.30 -16.52 -12.60
CA LYS A 491 63.64 -15.17 -13.08
C LYS A 491 62.35 -14.41 -13.39
N ILE A 492 62.33 -13.14 -12.99
CA ILE A 492 61.27 -12.17 -13.26
C ILE A 492 61.38 -11.71 -14.73
N PRO A 493 60.29 -11.68 -15.51
CA PRO A 493 60.26 -10.93 -16.76
C PRO A 493 59.57 -9.57 -16.58
N ASP A 494 60.30 -8.54 -17.01
CA ASP A 494 59.82 -7.18 -17.28
C ASP A 494 58.86 -7.16 -18.47
N PHE A 495 57.78 -6.35 -18.38
CA PHE A 495 56.96 -6.01 -19.54
C PHE A 495 56.72 -4.50 -19.60
N SER A 496 57.67 -3.83 -20.24
CA SER A 496 57.53 -2.49 -20.77
C SER A 496 57.29 -2.55 -22.29
N ILE A 497 56.12 -2.03 -22.72
CA ILE A 497 55.93 -1.11 -23.87
C ILE A 497 55.57 -1.67 -25.29
N LEU A 498 54.51 -1.01 -25.85
CA LEU A 498 54.11 -0.75 -27.28
C LEU A 498 53.39 -1.85 -28.09
N PHE A 499 52.33 -1.59 -28.88
CA PHE A 499 52.12 -0.47 -29.83
C PHE A 499 50.66 0.03 -29.98
N LYS A 500 50.56 1.33 -30.31
CA LYS A 500 49.39 2.12 -30.78
C LYS A 500 49.27 2.05 -32.32
N ILE A 501 48.05 2.14 -32.87
CA ILE A 501 47.78 2.67 -34.23
C ILE A 501 46.48 3.52 -34.20
N PRO A 502 46.44 4.72 -34.83
CA PRO A 502 45.27 5.60 -34.88
C PRO A 502 44.50 5.51 -36.21
N ILE A 503 43.19 5.77 -36.21
CA ILE A 503 42.44 6.15 -37.42
C ILE A 503 41.41 7.23 -37.06
N TYR A 504 41.56 8.39 -37.70
CA TYR A 504 40.58 9.48 -37.83
C TYR A 504 39.77 9.24 -39.11
N ILE A 505 38.44 9.45 -39.10
CA ILE A 505 37.64 9.96 -40.23
C ILE A 505 36.31 10.52 -39.71
N LEU A 506 35.92 11.65 -40.31
CA LEU A 506 34.84 12.57 -39.98
C LEU A 506 33.43 12.08 -40.37
N SER A 507 32.45 12.57 -39.60
CA SER A 507 31.06 12.97 -39.92
C SER A 507 30.28 12.33 -41.09
N THR A 508 29.03 11.92 -40.81
CA THR A 508 27.80 12.64 -41.25
C THR A 508 26.54 11.98 -40.68
N THR A 509 25.43 12.74 -40.67
CA THR A 509 24.04 12.40 -40.25
C THR A 509 23.60 12.79 -38.82
N ASN A 510 23.56 14.10 -38.58
CA ASN A 510 22.47 14.71 -37.82
C ASN A 510 21.23 14.86 -38.73
N LYS A 511 20.06 14.37 -38.31
CA LYS A 511 18.72 15.01 -38.46
C LYS A 511 17.58 14.03 -38.13
N VAL A 512 17.32 13.76 -36.85
CA VAL A 512 15.94 13.41 -36.36
C VAL A 512 15.66 13.97 -34.94
N THR A 513 16.66 14.35 -34.14
CA THR A 513 16.45 14.66 -32.71
C THR A 513 16.28 16.14 -32.35
N PHE A 514 16.12 17.07 -33.31
CA PHE A 514 16.14 18.51 -33.04
C PHE A 514 14.78 19.24 -33.06
N LEU A 515 13.65 18.54 -32.82
CA LEU A 515 12.33 19.19 -32.81
C LEU A 515 11.63 19.27 -31.43
N PHE A 516 12.24 18.79 -30.33
CA PHE A 516 11.54 18.74 -29.03
C PHE A 516 12.27 19.27 -27.79
N VAL A 517 13.42 19.96 -27.92
CA VAL A 517 14.20 20.41 -26.73
C VAL A 517 14.20 21.93 -26.50
N LYS A 518 13.49 22.72 -27.31
CA LYS A 518 13.33 24.16 -27.05
C LYS A 518 11.93 24.50 -26.52
N THR A 519 11.54 23.88 -25.41
CA THR A 519 10.51 24.50 -24.57
C THR A 519 11.19 25.61 -23.77
N ARG A 520 11.06 26.85 -24.29
CA ARG A 520 11.15 28.07 -23.47
C ARG A 520 10.41 27.78 -22.16
N GLN A 521 11.05 28.03 -21.01
CA GLN A 521 10.35 28.14 -19.74
C GLN A 521 9.21 29.15 -19.94
N VAL A 522 7.99 28.67 -20.11
CA VAL A 522 6.83 29.54 -20.12
C VAL A 522 6.64 29.97 -18.67
N GLN A 523 7.11 31.17 -18.34
CA GLN A 523 6.83 31.84 -17.09
C GLN A 523 5.35 32.22 -17.05
N PHE A 524 4.48 31.26 -16.74
CA PHE A 524 3.03 31.48 -16.65
C PHE A 524 2.62 32.35 -15.45
N PHE A 525 3.55 32.67 -14.55
CA PHE A 525 3.34 33.63 -13.45
C PHE A 525 4.52 34.63 -13.39
N ARG A 526 4.37 35.79 -14.05
CA ARG A 526 5.17 36.97 -13.69
C ARG A 526 4.57 37.55 -12.41
N ILE A 527 5.15 37.17 -11.28
CA ILE A 527 4.81 37.74 -9.98
C ILE A 527 5.17 39.25 -10.02
N PRO A 528 4.27 40.17 -9.62
CA PRO A 528 4.54 41.61 -9.65
C PRO A 528 5.83 41.97 -8.86
N GLY A 529 6.56 42.99 -9.33
CA GLY A 529 7.93 43.32 -8.89
C GLY A 529 8.13 43.53 -7.38
N ALA A 530 7.07 43.85 -6.63
CA ALA A 530 7.11 43.97 -5.17
C ALA A 530 7.36 42.63 -4.44
N PHE A 531 7.10 41.49 -5.08
CA PHE A 531 7.18 40.15 -4.46
C PHE A 531 8.50 39.41 -4.72
N LYS A 532 9.43 39.99 -5.48
CA LYS A 532 10.73 39.38 -5.83
C LYS A 532 11.68 39.21 -4.63
N LYS A 533 11.28 39.68 -3.43
CA LYS A 533 12.08 39.70 -2.19
C LYS A 533 11.55 38.81 -1.05
N ILE A 534 10.50 37.98 -1.26
CA ILE A 534 10.04 37.08 -0.19
C ILE A 534 10.85 35.78 -0.24
N ASN A 535 11.82 35.66 0.65
CA ASN A 535 12.56 34.42 0.82
C ASN A 535 11.71 33.43 1.64
N ILE A 536 11.17 32.40 0.99
CA ILE A 536 10.28 31.39 1.62
C ILE A 536 11.04 30.57 2.69
N PHE A 537 12.37 30.53 2.60
CA PHE A 537 13.24 29.83 3.56
C PHE A 537 13.54 30.65 4.82
N GLU A 538 13.12 31.91 4.89
CA GLU A 538 13.21 32.73 6.10
C GLU A 538 11.91 32.65 6.92
N PHE A 539 12.02 32.71 8.25
CA PHE A 539 10.87 32.61 9.15
C PHE A 539 9.76 33.63 8.84
N ASN A 540 10.14 34.90 8.70
CA ASN A 540 9.20 35.99 8.38
C ASN A 540 8.64 35.88 6.95
N GLY A 541 9.47 35.47 5.98
CA GLY A 541 9.04 35.27 4.60
C GLY A 541 8.02 34.13 4.46
N SER A 542 8.25 33.04 5.19
CA SER A 542 7.35 31.89 5.27
C SER A 542 5.97 32.27 5.85
N TRP A 543 5.92 33.09 6.91
CA TRP A 543 4.65 33.59 7.48
C TRP A 543 3.88 34.51 6.52
N LYS A 544 4.57 35.42 5.82
CA LYS A 544 3.93 36.28 4.81
C LYS A 544 3.35 35.47 3.65
N SER A 545 4.09 34.46 3.19
CA SER A 545 3.60 33.53 2.16
C SER A 545 2.38 32.73 2.64
N PHE A 546 2.41 32.24 3.89
CA PHE A 546 1.28 31.57 4.53
C PHE A 546 0.01 32.44 4.53
N LEU A 547 0.10 33.66 5.05
CA LEU A 547 -1.04 34.58 5.13
C LEU A 547 -1.58 34.96 3.75
N PHE A 548 -0.71 35.18 2.77
CA PHE A 548 -1.12 35.49 1.41
C PHE A 548 -1.89 34.34 0.76
N VAL A 549 -1.35 33.12 0.82
CA VAL A 549 -2.01 31.94 0.24
C VAL A 549 -3.32 31.66 0.98
N LEU A 550 -3.34 31.77 2.31
CA LEU A 550 -4.56 31.63 3.10
C LEU A 550 -5.63 32.64 2.68
N PHE A 551 -5.25 33.90 2.49
CA PHE A 551 -6.17 34.95 2.05
C PHE A 551 -6.77 34.63 0.68
N VAL A 552 -5.96 34.19 -0.28
CA VAL A 552 -6.44 33.76 -1.62
C VAL A 552 -7.42 32.59 -1.50
N LEU A 553 -7.12 31.60 -0.67
CA LEU A 553 -8.00 30.43 -0.47
C LEU A 553 -9.33 30.82 0.21
N LEU A 554 -9.30 31.73 1.18
CA LEU A 554 -10.52 32.27 1.81
C LEU A 554 -11.38 33.06 0.82
N ILE A 555 -10.76 33.86 -0.05
CA ILE A 555 -11.48 34.56 -1.14
C ILE A 555 -12.18 33.54 -2.04
N ILE A 556 -11.49 32.46 -2.43
CA ILE A 556 -12.10 31.40 -3.25
C ILE A 556 -13.33 30.82 -2.54
N VAL A 557 -13.25 30.51 -1.25
CA VAL A 557 -14.39 29.98 -0.47
C VAL A 557 -15.57 30.95 -0.44
N ILE A 558 -15.31 32.24 -0.25
CA ILE A 558 -16.32 33.29 -0.25
C ILE A 558 -16.98 33.40 -1.62
N LEU A 559 -16.21 33.35 -2.70
CA LEU A 559 -16.68 33.47 -4.09
C LEU A 559 -17.41 32.22 -4.60
N LEU A 560 -17.35 31.07 -3.90
CA LEU A 560 -18.03 29.87 -4.37
C LEU A 560 -19.55 30.12 -4.50
N PRO A 561 -20.16 29.77 -5.64
CA PRO A 561 -21.59 30.00 -5.85
C PRO A 561 -22.44 29.11 -4.93
N SER A 562 -23.62 29.59 -4.58
CA SER A 562 -24.63 28.88 -3.78
C SER A 562 -26.03 29.36 -4.13
N VAL A 563 -27.02 28.47 -4.04
CA VAL A 563 -28.41 28.77 -4.41
C VAL A 563 -29.15 29.56 -3.30
N SER A 564 -28.83 29.27 -2.04
CA SER A 564 -29.45 29.92 -0.87
C SER A 564 -28.47 30.09 0.28
N ASN A 565 -28.78 30.98 1.23
CA ASN A 565 -27.98 31.18 2.44
C ASN A 565 -27.77 29.86 3.22
N LEU A 566 -28.80 29.01 3.33
CA LEU A 566 -28.68 27.70 3.98
C LEU A 566 -27.67 26.79 3.27
N THR A 567 -27.75 26.69 1.94
CA THR A 567 -26.80 25.89 1.17
C THR A 567 -25.38 26.44 1.27
N LYS A 568 -25.20 27.77 1.29
CA LYS A 568 -23.92 28.43 1.49
C LYS A 568 -23.33 28.11 2.86
N VAL A 569 -24.12 28.20 3.92
CA VAL A 569 -23.69 27.87 5.30
C VAL A 569 -23.31 26.40 5.41
N MET A 570 -24.14 25.48 4.90
CA MET A 570 -23.83 24.04 4.86
C MET A 570 -22.53 23.74 4.13
N GLN A 571 -22.33 24.38 2.97
CA GLN A 571 -21.14 24.26 2.15
C GLN A 571 -19.88 24.76 2.86
N VAL A 572 -19.92 25.97 3.42
CA VAL A 572 -18.79 26.56 4.12
C VAL A 572 -18.45 25.74 5.36
N ALA A 573 -19.46 25.34 6.14
CA ALA A 573 -19.27 24.47 7.30
C ALA A 573 -18.65 23.12 6.91
N ARG A 574 -19.08 22.50 5.80
CA ARG A 574 -18.49 21.25 5.29
C ARG A 574 -17.04 21.44 4.86
N ILE A 575 -16.72 22.54 4.18
CA ILE A 575 -15.33 22.87 3.78
C ILE A 575 -14.44 22.98 5.01
N PHE A 576 -14.86 23.74 6.03
CA PHE A 576 -14.05 23.91 7.25
C PHE A 576 -13.97 22.64 8.10
N THR A 577 -15.02 21.82 8.12
CA THR A 577 -15.00 20.51 8.79
C THR A 577 -13.97 19.59 8.13
N LEU A 578 -14.03 19.45 6.79
CA LEU A 578 -13.06 18.68 6.02
C LEU A 578 -11.65 19.26 6.12
N LEU A 579 -11.50 20.59 6.15
CA LEU A 579 -10.21 21.24 6.34
C LEU A 579 -9.56 20.82 7.67
N GLY A 580 -10.32 20.83 8.77
CA GLY A 580 -9.81 20.36 10.06
C GLY A 580 -9.43 18.88 10.01
N ILE A 581 -10.28 18.01 9.45
CA ILE A 581 -10.01 16.57 9.30
C ILE A 581 -8.74 16.33 8.48
N PHE A 582 -8.65 16.88 7.26
CA PHE A 582 -7.50 16.69 6.39
C PHE A 582 -6.22 17.33 6.94
N THR A 583 -6.33 18.44 7.68
CA THR A 583 -5.17 19.03 8.37
C THR A 583 -4.70 18.12 9.49
N LEU A 584 -5.59 17.54 10.32
CA LEU A 584 -5.23 16.59 11.36
C LEU A 584 -4.55 15.34 10.79
N LEU A 585 -5.10 14.76 9.73
CA LEU A 585 -4.50 13.62 9.03
C LEU A 585 -3.13 13.98 8.43
N SER A 586 -2.99 15.20 7.87
CA SER A 586 -1.72 15.69 7.32
C SER A 586 -0.69 16.00 8.42
N LEU A 587 -1.12 16.51 9.57
CA LEU A 587 -0.25 16.73 10.75
C LEU A 587 0.22 15.39 11.33
N SER A 588 -0.64 14.37 11.36
CA SER A 588 -0.25 13.00 11.71
C SER A 588 0.84 12.47 10.77
N LEU A 589 0.62 12.57 9.45
CA LEU A 589 1.65 12.24 8.46
C LEU A 589 2.92 13.07 8.64
N ASN A 590 2.80 14.35 8.93
CA ASN A 590 3.94 15.23 9.12
C ASN A 590 4.76 14.87 10.36
N LEU A 591 4.13 14.34 11.41
CA LEU A 591 4.85 13.87 12.58
C LEU A 591 5.76 12.68 12.23
N HIS A 592 5.20 11.56 11.77
CA HIS A 592 6.03 10.37 11.50
C HIS A 592 6.77 10.44 10.15
N THR A 593 6.14 10.84 9.05
CA THR A 593 6.83 10.94 7.74
C THR A 593 7.68 12.20 7.70
N GLY A 594 7.10 13.33 8.11
CA GLY A 594 7.75 14.64 8.00
C GLY A 594 8.95 14.80 8.91
N TYR A 595 8.76 14.63 10.21
CA TYR A 595 9.80 14.88 11.22
C TYR A 595 10.65 13.65 11.53
N THR A 596 10.12 12.42 11.54
CA THR A 596 10.92 11.23 11.94
C THR A 596 11.56 10.44 10.81
N GLY A 597 11.15 10.65 9.56
CA GLY A 597 11.73 9.88 8.45
C GLY A 597 10.93 8.64 8.02
N MET A 598 9.88 8.26 8.76
CA MET A 598 9.14 7.02 8.53
C MET A 598 7.98 7.22 7.54
N THR A 599 8.15 6.79 6.29
CA THR A 599 7.08 6.89 5.28
C THR A 599 5.92 5.96 5.59
N ASN A 600 4.78 6.53 5.97
CA ASN A 600 3.56 5.81 6.31
C ASN A 600 2.47 6.08 5.26
N PHE A 601 2.20 5.10 4.40
CA PHE A 601 1.09 5.20 3.46
C PHE A 601 -0.24 4.72 4.06
N GLY A 602 -0.26 4.13 5.26
CA GLY A 602 -1.46 3.65 5.93
C GLY A 602 -2.07 4.61 6.94
N VAL A 603 -1.94 5.93 6.80
CA VAL A 603 -2.53 6.87 7.80
C VAL A 603 -4.04 6.68 7.97
N ILE A 604 -4.73 6.28 6.88
CA ILE A 604 -6.17 6.02 6.93
C ILE A 604 -6.53 4.84 7.83
N PHE A 605 -5.62 3.88 8.04
CA PHE A 605 -5.87 2.76 8.95
C PHE A 605 -6.12 3.28 10.38
N PHE A 606 -5.32 4.23 10.85
CA PHE A 606 -5.50 4.82 12.17
C PHE A 606 -6.75 5.68 12.26
N ALA A 607 -7.05 6.45 11.21
CA ALA A 607 -8.30 7.21 11.13
C ALA A 607 -9.53 6.27 11.14
N ALA A 608 -9.46 5.18 10.40
CA ALA A 608 -10.51 4.18 10.34
C ALA A 608 -10.72 3.47 11.67
N ILE A 609 -9.67 3.12 12.39
CA ILE A 609 -9.78 2.59 13.76
C ILE A 609 -10.55 3.57 14.65
N GLY A 610 -10.19 4.85 14.62
CA GLY A 610 -10.90 5.89 15.38
C GLY A 610 -12.38 5.96 15.03
N ALA A 611 -12.70 6.00 13.73
CA ALA A 611 -14.07 6.01 13.22
C ALA A 611 -14.85 4.77 13.67
N VAL A 612 -14.31 3.57 13.43
CA VAL A 612 -14.96 2.29 13.72
C VAL A 612 -15.19 2.10 15.22
N ILE A 613 -14.21 2.40 16.06
CA ILE A 613 -14.36 2.25 17.52
C ILE A 613 -15.45 3.20 18.03
N VAL A 614 -15.42 4.48 17.64
CA VAL A 614 -16.47 5.41 18.07
C VAL A 614 -17.84 5.00 17.54
N GLY A 615 -17.94 4.63 16.26
CA GLY A 615 -19.18 4.14 15.68
C GLY A 615 -19.75 2.94 16.43
N LEU A 616 -18.97 1.87 16.61
CA LEU A 616 -19.42 0.64 17.30
C LEU A 616 -19.81 0.90 18.75
N LEU A 617 -18.98 1.64 19.49
CA LEU A 617 -19.21 1.85 20.91
C LEU A 617 -20.43 2.74 21.17
N THR A 618 -20.68 3.74 20.32
CA THR A 618 -21.80 4.69 20.50
C THR A 618 -23.08 4.28 19.77
N SER A 619 -23.05 3.26 18.91
CA SER A 619 -24.26 2.66 18.35
C SER A 619 -25.13 2.06 19.47
N PRO A 620 -26.47 2.12 19.35
CA PRO A 620 -27.38 1.52 20.32
C PRO A 620 -27.21 0.00 20.47
N ILE A 621 -27.45 -0.51 21.68
CA ILE A 621 -27.38 -1.96 21.98
C ILE A 621 -28.40 -2.75 21.13
N ALA A 622 -29.56 -2.16 20.84
CA ALA A 622 -30.59 -2.74 19.99
C ALA A 622 -30.13 -3.01 18.54
N THR A 623 -29.06 -2.36 18.08
CA THR A 623 -28.50 -2.49 16.73
C THR A 623 -27.05 -2.95 16.77
N ASN A 624 -26.73 -3.88 17.68
CA ASN A 624 -25.41 -4.51 17.84
C ASN A 624 -24.26 -3.55 18.25
N GLY A 625 -24.57 -2.38 18.82
CA GLY A 625 -23.59 -1.48 19.43
C GLY A 625 -23.44 -1.66 20.94
N TYR A 626 -22.64 -0.82 21.59
CA TYR A 626 -22.38 -0.88 23.05
C TYR A 626 -23.05 0.23 23.86
N GLY A 627 -23.63 1.26 23.22
CA GLY A 627 -24.36 2.34 23.89
C GLY A 627 -23.53 3.28 24.77
N TRP A 628 -22.22 3.38 24.55
CA TRP A 628 -21.33 4.31 25.26
C TRP A 628 -21.56 5.76 24.82
N GLY A 629 -21.24 6.72 25.69
CA GLY A 629 -21.28 8.14 25.33
C GLY A 629 -20.19 8.52 24.33
N ALA A 630 -20.47 9.52 23.48
CA ALA A 630 -19.56 9.95 22.42
C ALA A 630 -18.14 10.35 22.91
N PHE A 631 -18.02 10.95 24.10
CA PHE A 631 -16.72 11.36 24.66
C PHE A 631 -15.89 10.19 25.18
N GLU A 632 -16.53 9.29 25.92
CA GLU A 632 -15.88 8.09 26.48
C GLU A 632 -15.34 7.22 25.36
N ALA A 633 -16.16 6.96 24.34
CA ALA A 633 -15.77 6.24 23.14
C ALA A 633 -14.63 6.95 22.39
N SER A 634 -14.64 8.28 22.31
CA SER A 634 -13.60 9.05 21.62
C SER A 634 -12.25 8.98 22.33
N ILE A 635 -12.22 9.13 23.66
CA ILE A 635 -11.00 9.02 24.46
C ILE A 635 -10.43 7.61 24.35
N PHE A 636 -11.29 6.59 24.47
CA PHE A 636 -10.91 5.20 24.32
C PHE A 636 -10.34 4.89 22.94
N ALA A 637 -10.97 5.38 21.87
CA ALA A 637 -10.50 5.22 20.49
C ALA A 637 -9.13 5.85 20.26
N VAL A 638 -8.86 7.03 20.83
CA VAL A 638 -7.56 7.71 20.74
C VAL A 638 -6.47 6.92 21.48
N ILE A 639 -6.76 6.44 22.70
CA ILE A 639 -5.81 5.64 23.50
C ILE A 639 -5.49 4.31 22.81
N ILE A 640 -6.51 3.59 22.33
CA ILE A 640 -6.31 2.35 21.59
C ILE A 640 -5.47 2.59 20.33
N SER A 641 -5.74 3.68 19.61
CA SER A 641 -4.97 4.01 18.40
C SER A 641 -3.51 4.33 18.72
N PHE A 642 -3.22 5.00 19.84
CA PHE A 642 -1.86 5.17 20.35
C PHE A 642 -1.16 3.82 20.57
N ILE A 643 -1.83 2.92 21.29
CA ILE A 643 -1.31 1.59 21.64
C ILE A 643 -1.03 0.79 20.36
N ILE A 644 -2.00 0.72 19.45
CA ILE A 644 -1.85 0.05 18.15
C ILE A 644 -0.68 0.65 17.34
N GLY A 645 -0.56 1.98 17.30
CA GLY A 645 0.55 2.67 16.64
C GLY A 645 1.92 2.28 17.21
N VAL A 646 2.07 2.26 18.54
CA VAL A 646 3.31 1.83 19.21
C VAL A 646 3.61 0.36 18.92
N PHE A 647 2.60 -0.52 18.98
CA PHE A 647 2.77 -1.94 18.70
C PHE A 647 3.20 -2.21 17.27
N ILE A 648 2.62 -1.51 16.29
CA ILE A 648 2.99 -1.66 14.87
C ILE A 648 4.42 -1.18 14.63
N ALA A 649 4.88 -0.14 15.33
CA ALA A 649 6.24 0.36 15.17
C ALA A 649 7.30 -0.66 15.61
N PHE A 650 7.04 -1.52 16.60
CA PHE A 650 8.05 -2.43 17.14
C PHE A 650 8.61 -3.42 16.09
N PRO A 651 7.78 -4.18 15.34
CA PRO A 651 8.28 -5.05 14.28
C PRO A 651 8.68 -4.26 13.03
N THR A 652 8.08 -3.11 12.76
CA THR A 652 8.27 -2.41 11.49
C THR A 652 9.39 -1.38 11.49
N ALA A 653 9.77 -0.80 12.63
CA ALA A 653 10.84 0.20 12.73
C ALA A 653 12.23 -0.35 12.39
N ARG A 654 12.39 -1.69 12.41
CA ARG A 654 13.61 -2.40 11.99
C ARG A 654 13.66 -2.68 10.49
N LEU A 655 12.54 -2.47 9.79
CA LEU A 655 12.45 -2.69 8.37
C LEU A 655 13.02 -1.49 7.60
N ARG A 656 13.49 -1.74 6.39
CA ARG A 656 13.74 -0.66 5.42
C ARG A 656 12.48 0.21 5.28
N ILE A 657 12.66 1.52 5.12
CA ILE A 657 11.58 2.51 5.01
C ILE A 657 10.49 2.08 4.01
N ASP A 658 10.89 1.52 2.86
CA ASP A 658 9.96 1.02 1.83
C ASP A 658 9.05 -0.12 2.33
N TYR A 659 9.57 -1.02 3.17
CA TYR A 659 8.79 -2.12 3.75
C TYR A 659 7.79 -1.62 4.77
N PHE A 660 8.16 -0.63 5.58
CA PHE A 660 7.20 0.02 6.49
C PHE A 660 6.05 0.65 5.70
N ALA A 661 6.37 1.36 4.62
CA ALA A 661 5.38 1.98 3.75
C ALA A 661 4.37 0.94 3.21
N ILE A 662 4.86 -0.18 2.69
CA ILE A 662 4.04 -1.29 2.18
C ILE A 662 3.14 -1.88 3.28
N VAL A 663 3.72 -2.23 4.43
CA VAL A 663 2.98 -2.86 5.55
C VAL A 663 1.84 -1.96 6.02
N THR A 664 2.06 -0.65 6.09
CA THR A 664 1.02 0.28 6.53
C THR A 664 -0.18 0.35 5.57
N ILE A 665 0.03 0.28 4.24
CA ILE A 665 -1.08 0.21 3.27
C ILE A 665 -1.83 -1.11 3.44
N SER A 666 -1.09 -2.22 3.58
CA SER A 666 -1.68 -3.52 3.79
C SER A 666 -2.60 -3.53 5.01
N LEU A 667 -2.20 -2.92 6.14
CA LEU A 667 -3.05 -2.81 7.34
C LEU A 667 -4.38 -2.11 7.08
N GLY A 668 -4.39 -1.03 6.31
CA GLY A 668 -5.63 -0.35 5.88
C GLY A 668 -6.53 -1.27 5.06
N GLU A 669 -5.94 -2.07 4.18
CA GLU A 669 -6.66 -3.05 3.36
C GLU A 669 -7.22 -4.21 4.21
N ILE A 670 -6.44 -4.72 5.17
CA ILE A 670 -6.91 -5.73 6.14
C ILE A 670 -8.18 -5.21 6.82
N LEU A 671 -8.12 -3.98 7.35
CA LEU A 671 -9.26 -3.39 8.06
C LEU A 671 -10.46 -3.15 7.15
N ARG A 672 -10.22 -2.72 5.91
CA ARG A 672 -11.28 -2.52 4.90
C ARG A 672 -12.03 -3.82 4.60
N ILE A 673 -11.29 -4.89 4.34
CA ILE A 673 -11.88 -6.20 4.05
C ILE A 673 -12.50 -6.80 5.31
N ALA A 674 -11.91 -6.60 6.49
CA ALA A 674 -12.52 -6.99 7.75
C ALA A 674 -13.88 -6.32 7.97
N LEU A 675 -14.02 -5.02 7.67
CA LEU A 675 -15.32 -4.32 7.75
C LEU A 675 -16.37 -4.88 6.77
N GLN A 676 -15.95 -5.48 5.65
CA GLN A 676 -16.83 -6.16 4.72
C GLN A 676 -17.17 -7.58 5.19
N ALA A 677 -16.18 -8.33 5.67
CA ALA A 677 -16.30 -9.75 5.95
C ALA A 677 -16.81 -10.07 7.36
N GLU A 678 -16.46 -9.28 8.37
CA GLU A 678 -16.72 -9.58 9.78
C GLU A 678 -18.03 -8.94 10.27
N PRO A 679 -19.04 -9.74 10.70
CA PRO A 679 -20.30 -9.19 11.20
C PRO A 679 -20.18 -8.35 12.47
N LEU A 680 -19.20 -8.63 13.34
CA LEU A 680 -18.96 -7.86 14.57
C LEU A 680 -18.55 -6.40 14.34
N LEU A 681 -18.11 -6.08 13.12
CA LEU A 681 -17.77 -4.73 12.72
C LEU A 681 -18.94 -4.01 12.03
N ARG A 682 -20.17 -4.49 12.23
CA ARG A 682 -21.42 -3.91 11.71
C ARG A 682 -22.35 -3.57 12.87
N ALA A 683 -22.79 -2.31 12.93
CA ALA A 683 -23.73 -1.83 13.97
C ALA A 683 -24.61 -0.70 13.44
N GLY A 684 -25.76 -0.47 14.06
CA GLY A 684 -26.66 0.64 13.73
C GLY A 684 -27.71 0.36 12.65
N THR A 685 -27.53 -0.69 11.84
CA THR A 685 -28.46 -1.07 10.77
C THR A 685 -29.48 -2.11 11.25
N VAL A 686 -30.72 -2.03 10.73
CA VAL A 686 -31.84 -2.92 11.13
C VAL A 686 -31.76 -4.30 10.44
N THR A 687 -30.79 -4.50 9.56
CA THR A 687 -30.50 -5.73 8.82
C THR A 687 -28.98 -5.95 8.78
N SER A 688 -28.51 -7.12 8.29
CA SER A 688 -27.08 -7.49 8.12
C SER A 688 -26.26 -6.62 7.16
N GLY A 689 -26.69 -5.37 6.93
CA GLY A 689 -26.06 -4.36 6.09
C GLY A 689 -24.64 -4.06 6.53
N ILE A 690 -23.75 -3.93 5.54
CA ILE A 690 -22.33 -3.66 5.73
C ILE A 690 -22.15 -2.25 6.30
N GLY A 691 -21.18 -2.06 7.20
CA GLY A 691 -20.83 -0.75 7.75
C GLY A 691 -21.51 -0.44 9.10
N ILE A 692 -21.26 0.77 9.58
CA ILE A 692 -21.72 1.23 10.90
C ILE A 692 -22.49 2.53 10.74
N SER A 693 -23.66 2.66 11.35
CA SER A 693 -24.53 3.85 11.26
C SER A 693 -25.29 4.10 12.57
N ASN A 694 -26.19 5.10 12.57
CA ASN A 694 -27.09 5.39 13.70
C ASN A 694 -26.40 5.52 15.07
N TYR A 695 -25.14 5.96 15.08
CA TYR A 695 -24.39 6.23 16.29
C TYR A 695 -24.65 7.65 16.83
N GLU A 696 -24.40 7.83 18.13
CA GLU A 696 -24.60 9.12 18.79
C GLU A 696 -23.66 10.20 18.21
N LEU A 697 -24.22 11.39 17.97
CA LEU A 697 -23.46 12.57 17.57
C LEU A 697 -23.25 13.46 18.79
N PRO A 698 -22.00 13.88 19.10
CA PRO A 698 -21.69 14.63 20.31
C PRO A 698 -22.42 15.97 20.34
N PHE A 699 -22.96 16.34 21.50
CA PHE A 699 -23.69 17.60 21.70
C PHE A 699 -24.89 17.83 20.76
N LYS A 700 -25.38 16.82 20.03
CA LYS A 700 -26.53 17.00 19.13
C LYS A 700 -27.79 17.47 19.88
N ASN A 701 -28.03 16.92 21.07
CA ASN A 701 -29.18 17.30 21.90
C ASN A 701 -29.05 18.73 22.43
N TRP A 702 -27.85 19.12 22.87
CA TRP A 702 -27.54 20.49 23.30
C TRP A 702 -27.65 21.49 22.14
N TRP A 703 -27.20 21.12 20.94
CA TRP A 703 -27.35 21.96 19.75
C TRP A 703 -28.82 22.23 19.42
N ASN A 704 -29.64 21.17 19.51
CA ASN A 704 -31.06 21.23 19.20
C ASN A 704 -31.92 21.82 20.32
N SER A 705 -31.37 22.10 21.52
CA SER A 705 -32.13 22.63 22.66
C SER A 705 -32.44 24.13 22.57
N GLY A 706 -32.20 24.78 21.43
CA GLY A 706 -32.49 26.20 21.17
C GLY A 706 -31.30 27.01 20.63
N ILE A 707 -30.06 26.52 20.78
CA ILE A 707 -28.87 27.21 20.26
C ILE A 707 -28.88 27.23 18.73
N SER A 708 -29.31 26.12 18.11
CA SER A 708 -29.43 26.04 16.66
C SER A 708 -30.40 27.07 16.08
N SER A 709 -31.49 27.41 16.77
CA SER A 709 -32.43 28.43 16.29
C SER A 709 -31.82 29.83 16.41
N SER A 710 -31.23 30.17 17.55
CA SER A 710 -30.59 31.49 17.73
C SER A 710 -29.48 31.75 16.72
N ILE A 711 -28.63 30.76 16.44
CA ILE A 711 -27.57 30.89 15.42
C ILE A 711 -28.17 30.93 14.01
N GLY A 712 -29.28 30.21 13.78
CA GLY A 712 -30.04 30.28 12.55
C GLY A 712 -30.54 31.69 12.26
N ASP A 713 -31.12 32.34 13.26
CA ASP A 713 -31.64 33.71 13.17
C ASP A 713 -30.53 34.72 12.88
N VAL A 714 -29.39 34.62 13.58
CA VAL A 714 -28.20 35.48 13.37
C VAL A 714 -27.65 35.36 11.94
N LEU A 715 -27.67 34.15 11.38
CA LEU A 715 -27.20 33.88 10.02
C LEU A 715 -28.27 34.13 8.94
N GLY A 716 -29.48 34.56 9.34
CA GLY A 716 -30.60 34.78 8.42
C GLY A 716 -31.05 33.51 7.70
N LEU A 717 -31.06 32.37 8.40
CA LEU A 717 -31.48 31.08 7.86
C LEU A 717 -33.00 30.90 7.96
N PRO A 718 -33.64 30.20 7.00
CA PRO A 718 -35.08 29.93 7.04
C PRO A 718 -35.50 28.93 8.13
N GLY A 719 -34.56 28.42 8.93
CA GLY A 719 -34.78 27.44 10.00
C GLY A 719 -33.52 27.23 10.83
N ASN A 720 -33.52 26.17 11.65
CA ASN A 720 -32.43 25.88 12.58
C ASN A 720 -31.08 25.72 11.86
N ALA A 721 -30.02 26.25 12.47
CA ALA A 721 -28.66 26.07 12.00
C ALA A 721 -28.30 24.57 12.00
N PRO A 722 -27.70 24.08 10.90
CA PRO A 722 -27.43 22.67 10.74
C PRO A 722 -26.28 22.21 11.65
N TYR A 723 -26.34 20.98 12.16
CA TYR A 723 -25.34 20.40 13.06
C TYR A 723 -23.90 20.43 12.50
N ILE A 724 -23.74 20.37 11.17
CA ILE A 724 -22.42 20.46 10.52
C ILE A 724 -21.69 21.77 10.84
N LEU A 725 -22.43 22.85 11.16
CA LEU A 725 -21.83 24.11 11.59
C LEU A 725 -21.14 23.96 12.95
N LEU A 726 -21.80 23.32 13.93
CA LEU A 726 -21.17 22.98 15.21
C LEU A 726 -19.95 22.09 15.00
N LEU A 727 -20.08 21.06 14.17
CA LEU A 727 -18.98 20.14 13.86
C LEU A 727 -17.79 20.88 13.22
N SER A 728 -18.04 21.90 12.37
CA SER A 728 -16.99 22.72 11.77
C SER A 728 -16.19 23.51 12.81
N ILE A 729 -16.88 24.08 13.82
CA ILE A 729 -16.25 24.82 14.92
C ILE A 729 -15.41 23.85 15.77
N MET A 730 -15.97 22.69 16.14
CA MET A 730 -15.25 21.65 16.89
C MET A 730 -14.01 21.16 16.13
N SER A 731 -14.13 20.94 14.82
CA SER A 731 -13.03 20.51 13.95
C SER A 731 -11.91 21.55 13.88
N LEU A 732 -12.23 22.84 13.73
CA LEU A 732 -11.23 23.92 13.71
C LEU A 732 -10.55 24.12 15.07
N LEU A 733 -11.32 24.14 16.16
CA LEU A 733 -10.76 24.29 17.52
C LEU A 733 -9.82 23.15 17.87
N SER A 734 -10.24 21.91 17.60
CA SER A 734 -9.40 20.73 17.84
C SER A 734 -8.15 20.71 16.96
N MET A 735 -8.26 21.12 15.69
CA MET A 735 -7.11 21.30 14.79
C MET A 735 -6.11 22.33 15.34
N ILE A 736 -6.58 23.50 15.77
CA ILE A 736 -5.73 24.56 16.35
C ILE A 736 -5.04 24.06 17.61
N LEU A 737 -5.78 23.39 18.50
CA LEU A 737 -5.24 22.83 19.74
C LEU A 737 -4.16 21.78 19.44
N ILE A 738 -4.42 20.83 18.55
CA ILE A 738 -3.45 19.78 18.20
C ILE A 738 -2.22 20.37 17.52
N TRP A 739 -2.40 21.35 16.63
CA TRP A 739 -1.26 22.05 16.03
C TRP A 739 -0.43 22.78 17.10
N TRP A 740 -1.06 23.48 18.04
CA TRP A 740 -0.36 24.14 19.12
C TRP A 740 0.45 23.15 19.99
N VAL A 741 -0.17 22.05 20.42
CA VAL A 741 0.48 20.97 21.19
C VAL A 741 1.65 20.36 20.42
N LEU A 742 1.46 20.03 19.13
CA LEU A 742 2.54 19.51 18.29
C LEU A 742 3.69 20.48 18.14
N SER A 743 3.41 21.78 18.02
CA SER A 743 4.45 22.80 17.91
C SER A 743 5.32 22.81 19.17
N LEU A 744 4.69 22.76 20.35
CA LEU A 744 5.39 22.67 21.63
C LEU A 744 6.26 21.40 21.71
N LEU A 745 5.72 20.24 21.32
CA LEU A 745 6.46 18.98 21.29
C LEU A 745 7.64 18.99 20.31
N LEU A 746 7.50 19.62 19.14
CA LEU A 746 8.53 19.66 18.11
C LEU A 746 9.65 20.67 18.42
N TYR A 747 9.37 21.72 19.21
CA TYR A 747 10.40 22.62 19.73
C TYR A 747 11.18 22.03 20.92
N SER A 748 10.63 21.01 21.58
CA SER A 748 11.30 20.29 22.67
C SER A 748 12.53 19.49 22.19
N PRO A 749 13.39 19.00 23.11
CA PRO A 749 14.51 18.11 22.77
C PRO A 749 14.07 16.87 21.97
N TRP A 750 12.89 16.34 22.26
CA TRP A 750 12.35 15.18 21.55
C TRP A 750 12.18 15.47 20.05
N GLY A 751 11.67 16.65 19.69
CA GLY A 751 11.55 17.07 18.29
C GLY A 751 12.89 17.19 17.57
N ARG A 752 13.97 17.59 18.26
CA ARG A 752 15.33 17.62 17.70
C ARG A 752 15.87 16.22 17.42
N ILE A 753 15.63 15.28 18.34
CA ILE A 753 16.00 13.86 18.15
C ILE A 753 15.23 13.26 16.95
N LEU A 754 13.95 13.59 16.79
CA LEU A 754 13.19 13.13 15.62
C LEU A 754 13.82 13.61 14.30
N LYS A 755 14.22 14.87 14.24
CA LYS A 755 14.89 15.43 13.06
C LYS A 755 16.24 14.77 12.80
N SER A 756 17.03 14.50 13.84
CA SER A 756 18.31 13.80 13.68
C SER A 756 18.09 12.38 13.15
N ILE A 757 17.06 11.66 13.64
CA ILE A 757 16.70 10.32 13.14
C ILE A 757 16.33 10.36 11.66
N ARG A 758 15.59 11.39 11.24
CA ARG A 758 15.19 11.56 9.84
C ARG A 758 16.37 11.83 8.93
N GLU A 759 17.33 12.61 9.39
CA GLU A 759 18.54 12.97 8.62
C GLU A 759 19.50 11.78 8.52
N ASP A 760 19.83 11.18 9.66
CA ASP A 760 20.66 9.99 9.74
C ASP A 760 20.34 9.18 11.01
N GLU A 761 19.68 8.05 10.80
CA GLU A 761 19.32 7.10 11.85
C GLU A 761 20.56 6.44 12.48
N GLU A 762 21.58 6.11 11.68
CA GLU A 762 22.78 5.46 12.19
C GLU A 762 23.57 6.42 13.07
N VAL A 763 23.74 7.68 12.65
CA VAL A 763 24.40 8.72 13.47
C VAL A 763 23.64 8.94 14.78
N SER A 764 22.31 9.00 14.72
CA SER A 764 21.48 9.16 15.93
C SER A 764 21.65 8.00 16.92
N LEU A 765 21.79 6.77 16.44
CA LEU A 765 22.09 5.59 17.27
C LEU A 765 23.45 5.69 17.94
N HIS A 766 24.49 6.16 17.23
CA HIS A 766 25.85 6.33 17.79
C HIS A 766 25.89 7.41 18.87
N HIS A 767 25.02 8.42 18.81
CA HIS A 767 24.82 9.42 19.88
C HIS A 767 24.06 8.88 21.10
N GLY A 768 23.68 7.60 21.13
CA GLY A 768 23.03 6.96 22.28
C GLY A 768 21.51 7.11 22.33
N ASN A 769 20.88 7.67 21.28
CA ASN A 769 19.41 7.80 21.23
C ASN A 769 18.76 6.47 20.87
N ASN A 770 17.68 6.10 21.58
CA ASN A 770 16.91 4.90 21.25
C ASN A 770 15.95 5.17 20.08
N VAL A 771 16.45 5.00 18.86
CA VAL A 771 15.68 5.31 17.63
C VAL A 771 14.37 4.53 17.56
N LEU A 772 14.36 3.26 17.96
CA LEU A 772 13.15 2.44 17.92
C LEU A 772 12.05 3.01 18.82
N MET A 773 12.40 3.43 20.05
CA MET A 773 11.43 4.02 20.99
C MET A 773 10.89 5.36 20.46
N HIS A 774 11.75 6.24 19.96
CA HIS A 774 11.33 7.53 19.42
C HIS A 774 10.43 7.39 18.19
N LYS A 775 10.76 6.45 17.30
CA LYS A 775 9.90 6.07 16.17
C LYS A 775 8.56 5.52 16.65
N ALA A 776 8.55 4.63 17.64
CA ALA A 776 7.32 4.05 18.17
C ALA A 776 6.38 5.09 18.80
N ILE A 777 6.92 5.97 19.65
CA ILE A 777 6.15 7.06 20.26
C ILE A 777 5.63 8.02 19.18
N SER A 778 6.46 8.36 18.19
CA SER A 778 6.02 9.21 17.09
C SER A 778 4.89 8.57 16.27
N LEU A 779 4.95 7.26 16.02
CA LEU A 779 3.87 6.56 15.31
C LEU A 779 2.61 6.50 16.17
N GLY A 780 2.72 6.23 17.47
CA GLY A 780 1.59 6.24 18.40
C GLY A 780 0.89 7.59 18.52
N LEU A 781 1.65 8.68 18.69
CA LEU A 781 1.11 10.05 18.70
C LEU A 781 0.47 10.42 17.36
N GLY A 782 1.11 10.05 16.25
CA GLY A 782 0.54 10.23 14.91
C GLY A 782 -0.77 9.44 14.74
N ALA A 783 -0.81 8.19 15.19
CA ALA A 783 -2.00 7.34 15.15
C ALA A 783 -3.15 7.93 15.96
N SER A 784 -2.86 8.49 17.14
CA SER A 784 -3.82 9.18 18.01
C SER A 784 -4.48 10.36 17.30
N ILE A 785 -3.67 11.21 16.65
CA ILE A 785 -4.14 12.37 15.89
C ILE A 785 -4.96 11.94 14.67
N ALA A 786 -4.50 10.90 13.96
CA ALA A 786 -5.22 10.38 12.81
C ALA A 786 -6.57 9.77 13.20
N ALA A 787 -6.62 9.00 14.30
CA ALA A 787 -7.83 8.46 14.86
C ALA A 787 -8.82 9.56 15.23
N PHE A 788 -8.35 10.63 15.88
CA PHE A 788 -9.18 11.79 16.19
C PHE A 788 -9.75 12.46 14.92
N GLY A 789 -8.96 12.61 13.86
CA GLY A 789 -9.44 13.06 12.55
C GLY A 789 -10.50 12.11 11.96
N GLY A 790 -10.34 10.80 12.15
CA GLY A 790 -11.31 9.78 11.74
C GLY A 790 -12.62 9.83 12.52
N ILE A 791 -12.59 10.13 13.81
CA ILE A 791 -13.78 10.34 14.66
C ILE A 791 -14.61 11.51 14.12
N LEU A 792 -13.97 12.65 13.85
CA LEU A 792 -14.63 13.80 13.24
C LEU A 792 -15.21 13.46 11.86
N TRP A 793 -14.53 12.61 11.09
CA TRP A 793 -15.01 12.16 9.78
C TRP A 793 -16.22 11.23 9.90
N ALA A 794 -16.24 10.34 10.90
CA ALA A 794 -17.40 9.51 11.20
C ALA A 794 -18.62 10.39 11.52
N TRP A 795 -18.46 11.41 12.37
CA TRP A 795 -19.56 12.34 12.68
C TRP A 795 -20.01 13.17 11.48
N LEU A 796 -19.09 13.51 10.57
CA LEU A 796 -19.42 14.21 9.32
C LEU A 796 -20.27 13.37 8.38
N ASN A 797 -19.92 12.09 8.18
CA ASN A 797 -20.61 11.22 7.22
C ASN A 797 -21.84 10.53 7.82
N THR A 798 -21.99 10.48 9.15
CA THR A 798 -23.06 9.79 9.89
C THR A 798 -23.18 8.29 9.65
N ALA A 799 -22.31 7.74 8.81
CA ALA A 799 -22.13 6.33 8.54
C ALA A 799 -20.69 6.03 8.15
N ILE A 800 -20.25 4.80 8.41
CA ILE A 800 -18.91 4.29 8.19
C ILE A 800 -19.01 3.10 7.23
N TRP A 801 -18.58 3.32 5.99
CA TRP A 801 -18.62 2.31 4.92
C TRP A 801 -17.21 1.86 4.53
N PRO A 802 -16.94 0.57 4.25
CA PRO A 802 -15.60 0.12 3.89
C PRO A 802 -14.90 0.94 2.79
N ASP A 803 -15.67 1.50 1.85
CA ASP A 803 -15.14 2.35 0.77
C ASP A 803 -14.47 3.65 1.26
N PHE A 804 -14.74 4.15 2.48
CA PHE A 804 -14.00 5.31 3.01
C PHE A 804 -12.50 5.00 3.21
N LEU A 805 -12.14 3.74 3.44
CA LEU A 805 -10.74 3.30 3.54
C LEU A 805 -10.06 3.12 2.18
N ASN A 806 -10.81 3.26 1.07
CA ASN A 806 -10.26 3.07 -0.27
C ASN A 806 -9.05 4.02 -0.49
N PRO A 807 -7.83 3.48 -0.70
CA PRO A 807 -6.61 4.30 -0.73
C PRO A 807 -6.66 5.46 -1.73
N VAL A 808 -7.39 5.29 -2.83
CA VAL A 808 -7.56 6.29 -3.90
C VAL A 808 -8.35 7.50 -3.43
N ARG A 809 -9.42 7.24 -2.68
CA ARG A 809 -10.41 8.25 -2.30
C ARG A 809 -9.99 9.03 -1.06
N SER A 810 -9.20 8.42 -0.17
CA SER A 810 -8.83 9.02 1.11
C SER A 810 -7.33 9.18 1.28
N THR A 811 -6.60 8.08 1.45
CA THR A 811 -5.15 8.08 1.75
C THR A 811 -4.33 8.94 0.78
N PHE A 812 -4.58 8.79 -0.51
CA PHE A 812 -3.81 9.49 -1.54
C PHE A 812 -4.12 10.99 -1.58
N LEU A 813 -5.33 11.40 -1.18
CA LEU A 813 -5.67 12.81 -1.00
C LEU A 813 -4.97 13.42 0.21
N VAL A 814 -4.87 12.69 1.32
CA VAL A 814 -4.09 13.13 2.49
C VAL A 814 -2.60 13.23 2.13
N TRP A 815 -2.08 12.28 1.37
CA TRP A 815 -0.70 12.37 0.86
C TRP A 815 -0.51 13.54 -0.10
N ALA A 816 -1.48 13.80 -0.99
CA ALA A 816 -1.45 14.98 -1.85
C ALA A 816 -1.37 16.25 -0.99
N ALA A 817 -2.24 16.41 0.02
CA ALA A 817 -2.21 17.53 0.96
C ALA A 817 -0.85 17.65 1.67
N PHE A 818 -0.28 16.55 2.16
CA PHE A 818 1.03 16.53 2.80
C PHE A 818 2.16 16.97 1.85
N ILE A 819 2.19 16.45 0.62
CA ILE A 819 3.21 16.78 -0.39
C ILE A 819 3.11 18.25 -0.82
N LEU A 820 1.88 18.70 -1.07
CA LEU A 820 1.58 20.11 -1.38
C LEU A 820 2.06 21.02 -0.27
N GLY A 821 1.74 20.67 0.97
CA GLY A 821 2.12 21.45 2.14
C GLY A 821 3.63 21.55 2.33
N GLY A 822 4.36 20.48 2.06
CA GLY A 822 5.81 20.42 2.19
C GLY A 822 6.25 19.77 3.49
N ARG A 823 7.17 18.81 3.37
CA ARG A 823 7.62 17.95 4.47
C ARG A 823 8.24 18.79 5.60
N GLY A 824 7.86 18.50 6.84
CA GLY A 824 8.45 19.12 8.04
C GLY A 824 7.92 20.51 8.38
N ASN A 825 6.78 20.91 7.80
CA ASN A 825 6.17 22.22 8.07
C ASN A 825 4.65 22.13 8.33
N ASN A 826 4.24 22.33 9.59
CA ASN A 826 2.83 22.26 9.99
C ASN A 826 1.94 23.33 9.32
N ARG A 827 2.47 24.53 9.04
CA ARG A 827 1.73 25.57 8.29
C ARG A 827 1.44 25.14 6.86
N GLY A 828 2.42 24.47 6.26
CA GLY A 828 2.28 23.86 4.95
C GLY A 828 1.16 22.82 4.93
N MET A 829 1.08 21.96 5.95
CA MET A 829 0.02 20.92 6.05
C MET A 829 -1.38 21.51 5.96
N PHE A 830 -1.63 22.62 6.66
CA PHE A 830 -2.92 23.31 6.62
C PHE A 830 -3.26 23.83 5.22
N ILE A 831 -2.30 24.47 4.55
CA ILE A 831 -2.51 24.99 3.19
C ILE A 831 -2.68 23.86 2.17
N GLY A 832 -1.88 22.81 2.28
CA GLY A 832 -2.01 21.62 1.44
C GLY A 832 -3.38 20.97 1.60
N ALA A 833 -3.85 20.80 2.83
CA ALA A 833 -5.19 20.30 3.12
C ALA A 833 -6.28 21.23 2.53
N PHE A 834 -6.12 22.55 2.68
CA PHE A 834 -7.09 23.51 2.18
C PHE A 834 -7.18 23.50 0.65
N ILE A 835 -6.06 23.40 -0.06
CA ILE A 835 -6.04 23.25 -1.51
C ILE A 835 -6.81 21.99 -1.94
N ILE A 836 -6.56 20.85 -1.29
CA ILE A 836 -7.25 19.58 -1.63
C ILE A 836 -8.75 19.67 -1.37
N VAL A 837 -9.17 20.23 -0.23
CA VAL A 837 -10.59 20.39 0.13
C VAL A 837 -11.30 21.36 -0.83
N ILE A 838 -10.66 22.46 -1.22
CA ILE A 838 -11.21 23.40 -2.21
C ILE A 838 -11.35 22.71 -3.58
N ILE A 839 -10.35 21.95 -4.03
CA ILE A 839 -10.43 21.20 -5.29
C ILE A 839 -11.63 20.25 -5.24
N GLU A 840 -11.78 19.48 -4.16
CA GLU A 840 -12.93 18.59 -4.00
C GLU A 840 -14.26 19.33 -4.10
N PHE A 841 -14.36 20.48 -3.45
CA PHE A 841 -15.57 21.27 -3.45
C PHE A 841 -15.88 21.88 -4.83
N ILE A 842 -14.90 22.46 -5.51
CA ILE A 842 -15.06 23.03 -6.86
C ILE A 842 -15.65 21.98 -7.81
N PHE A 843 -15.15 20.75 -7.76
CA PHE A 843 -15.66 19.67 -8.60
C PHE A 843 -17.08 19.25 -8.25
N ASN A 844 -17.45 19.24 -6.98
CA ASN A 844 -18.83 18.97 -6.57
C ASN A 844 -19.78 20.06 -7.11
N VAL A 845 -19.38 21.33 -7.09
CA VAL A 845 -20.16 22.42 -7.71
C VAL A 845 -20.25 22.27 -9.21
N MET A 846 -19.16 21.90 -9.89
CA MET A 846 -19.16 21.67 -11.34
C MET A 846 -20.12 20.55 -11.74
N ILE A 847 -20.26 19.51 -10.93
CA ILE A 847 -21.25 18.45 -11.19
C ILE A 847 -22.67 19.02 -11.15
N VAL A 848 -22.97 19.87 -10.17
CA VAL A 848 -24.29 20.54 -10.02
C VAL A 848 -24.52 21.59 -11.11
N SER A 849 -23.47 22.32 -11.54
CA SER A 849 -23.61 23.36 -12.56
C SER A 849 -24.02 22.81 -13.92
N ARG A 850 -23.85 21.51 -14.20
CA ARG A 850 -24.31 20.91 -15.46
C ARG A 850 -25.79 21.10 -15.73
N THR A 851 -26.62 21.06 -14.70
CA THR A 851 -28.08 21.16 -14.83
C THR A 851 -28.62 22.56 -14.55
N ASN A 852 -27.79 23.47 -14.04
CA ASN A 852 -28.21 24.81 -13.64
C ASN A 852 -27.36 25.89 -14.34
N THR A 853 -27.99 26.62 -15.25
CA THR A 853 -27.36 27.67 -16.09
C THR A 853 -26.94 28.90 -15.33
N ASP A 854 -27.52 29.14 -14.15
CA ASP A 854 -27.27 30.36 -13.36
C ASP A 854 -25.91 30.32 -12.64
N ILE A 855 -25.33 29.13 -12.52
CA ILE A 855 -24.03 28.93 -11.88
C ILE A 855 -22.92 29.30 -12.88
N PHE A 856 -22.04 30.24 -12.51
CA PHE A 856 -20.91 30.70 -13.35
C PHE A 856 -20.06 29.57 -13.95
N LEU A 857 -19.91 28.44 -13.24
CA LEU A 857 -19.15 27.27 -13.71
C LEU A 857 -19.84 26.48 -14.82
N HIS A 858 -21.12 26.74 -15.14
CA HIS A 858 -21.87 26.02 -16.18
C HIS A 858 -21.16 26.06 -17.55
N SER A 859 -20.72 27.24 -17.97
CA SER A 859 -20.00 27.42 -19.25
C SER A 859 -18.68 26.64 -19.29
N ILE A 860 -17.92 26.65 -18.19
CA ILE A 860 -16.67 25.89 -18.06
C ILE A 860 -16.96 24.39 -18.12
N THR A 861 -18.01 23.91 -17.45
CA THR A 861 -18.39 22.50 -17.49
C THR A 861 -18.81 22.05 -18.88
N GLY A 862 -19.61 22.85 -19.59
CA GLY A 862 -20.00 22.56 -20.98
C GLY A 862 -18.81 22.57 -21.94
N PHE A 863 -17.87 23.50 -21.74
CA PHE A 863 -16.61 23.52 -22.51
C PHE A 863 -15.80 22.24 -22.29
N LEU A 864 -15.61 21.81 -21.03
CA LEU A 864 -14.90 20.57 -20.73
C LEU A 864 -15.57 19.34 -21.33
N ASP A 865 -16.90 19.28 -21.28
CA ASP A 865 -17.67 18.18 -21.90
C ASP A 865 -17.49 18.17 -23.42
N SER A 866 -17.46 19.35 -24.05
CA SER A 866 -17.23 19.50 -25.50
C SER A 866 -15.81 19.08 -25.89
N VAL A 867 -14.79 19.53 -25.15
CA VAL A 867 -13.39 19.12 -25.36
C VAL A 867 -13.24 17.62 -25.16
N PHE A 868 -13.86 17.07 -24.13
CA PHE A 868 -13.80 15.64 -23.86
C PHE A 868 -14.43 14.83 -25.00
N ARG A 869 -15.61 15.22 -25.47
CA ARG A 869 -16.24 14.60 -26.64
C ARG A 869 -15.34 14.66 -27.87
N TRP A 870 -14.74 15.82 -28.14
CA TRP A 870 -13.80 16.00 -29.26
C TRP A 870 -12.58 15.07 -29.14
N VAL A 871 -12.01 14.93 -27.94
CA VAL A 871 -10.89 14.00 -27.70
C VAL A 871 -11.33 12.55 -27.91
N ILE A 872 -12.52 12.15 -27.46
CA ILE A 872 -12.97 10.76 -27.54
C ILE A 872 -13.39 10.36 -28.95
N VAL A 873 -14.12 11.22 -29.64
CA VAL A 873 -14.70 10.93 -30.96
C VAL A 873 -13.70 11.27 -32.06
N ASP A 874 -13.22 12.51 -32.12
CA ASP A 874 -12.46 12.99 -33.28
C ASP A 874 -10.98 12.55 -33.25
N ILE A 875 -10.31 12.71 -32.10
CA ILE A 875 -8.92 12.22 -31.95
C ILE A 875 -8.91 10.71 -31.71
N GLY A 876 -9.78 10.27 -30.81
CA GLY A 876 -9.86 8.89 -30.37
C GLY A 876 -10.32 7.93 -31.46
N GLY A 877 -11.28 8.33 -32.30
CA GLY A 877 -11.80 7.52 -33.40
C GLY A 877 -10.75 7.13 -34.45
N ILE A 878 -9.57 7.78 -34.44
CA ILE A 878 -8.42 7.38 -35.27
C ILE A 878 -7.75 6.10 -34.70
N ILE A 879 -7.83 5.90 -33.39
CA ILE A 879 -7.09 4.86 -32.65
C ILE A 879 -7.98 3.67 -32.31
N TRP A 880 -9.26 3.90 -31.99
CA TRP A 880 -10.19 2.87 -31.55
C TRP A 880 -11.44 2.81 -32.42
N SER A 881 -12.09 1.63 -32.46
CA SER A 881 -13.33 1.40 -33.19
C SER A 881 -14.52 2.12 -32.56
N ASP A 882 -15.55 2.35 -33.38
CA ASP A 882 -16.83 2.91 -32.93
C ASP A 882 -17.48 2.05 -31.84
N LEU A 883 -17.34 0.71 -31.95
CA LEU A 883 -17.83 -0.24 -30.95
C LEU A 883 -17.18 -0.02 -29.58
N SER A 884 -15.87 0.26 -29.54
CA SER A 884 -15.17 0.56 -28.28
C SER A 884 -15.70 1.85 -27.62
N ILE A 885 -16.17 2.81 -28.41
CA ILE A 885 -16.80 4.03 -27.88
C ILE A 885 -18.21 3.72 -27.37
N SER A 886 -19.04 3.03 -28.16
CA SER A 886 -20.45 2.77 -27.81
C SER A 886 -20.61 1.85 -26.59
N GLU A 887 -19.74 0.85 -26.44
CA GLU A 887 -19.71 -0.05 -25.27
C GLU A 887 -19.31 0.69 -23.98
N SER A 888 -18.38 1.63 -24.09
CA SER A 888 -17.96 2.46 -22.95
C SER A 888 -19.05 3.47 -22.55
N PHE A 889 -19.61 4.18 -23.54
CA PHE A 889 -20.57 5.27 -23.37
C PHE A 889 -21.97 4.89 -23.89
N LEU A 890 -22.70 4.10 -23.08
CA LEU A 890 -24.09 3.72 -23.37
C LEU A 890 -24.97 4.96 -23.60
N ASN A 891 -25.90 4.86 -24.56
CA ASN A 891 -26.84 5.91 -24.97
C ASN A 891 -26.22 7.10 -25.74
N GLY A 892 -24.97 6.98 -26.20
CA GLY A 892 -24.32 7.97 -27.08
C GLY A 892 -23.96 9.31 -26.40
N LYS A 893 -24.24 9.47 -25.11
CA LYS A 893 -23.87 10.66 -24.34
C LYS A 893 -22.44 10.53 -23.81
N ILE A 894 -21.49 11.11 -24.54
CA ILE A 894 -20.07 11.17 -24.16
C ILE A 894 -19.86 12.42 -23.28
N ILE A 895 -19.96 12.24 -21.97
CA ILE A 895 -19.84 13.31 -20.98
C ILE A 895 -18.63 13.00 -20.09
N LEU A 896 -17.86 14.02 -19.71
CA LEU A 896 -16.71 13.84 -18.85
C LEU A 896 -17.17 13.49 -17.42
N GLU A 897 -16.72 12.39 -16.85
CA GLU A 897 -17.00 12.15 -15.42
C GLU A 897 -16.10 13.02 -14.53
N LEU A 898 -16.65 14.13 -14.03
CA LEU A 898 -15.92 15.15 -13.25
C LEU A 898 -15.28 14.59 -11.97
N SER A 899 -15.89 13.59 -11.35
CA SER A 899 -15.33 12.88 -10.19
C SER A 899 -13.97 12.24 -10.50
N TYR A 900 -13.79 11.71 -11.72
CA TYR A 900 -12.54 11.12 -12.17
C TYR A 900 -11.58 12.15 -12.76
N PHE A 901 -12.10 13.19 -13.41
CA PHE A 901 -11.27 14.32 -13.82
C PHE A 901 -10.62 15.05 -12.64
N LYS A 902 -11.30 15.14 -11.49
CA LYS A 902 -10.71 15.56 -10.22
C LYS A 902 -9.50 14.71 -9.85
N LEU A 903 -9.64 13.39 -9.90
CA LEU A 903 -8.55 12.45 -9.58
C LEU A 903 -7.35 12.64 -10.53
N PHE A 904 -7.62 12.85 -11.82
CA PHE A 904 -6.61 13.14 -12.83
C PHE A 904 -5.81 14.41 -12.48
N LEU A 905 -6.50 15.51 -12.16
CA LEU A 905 -5.84 16.76 -11.78
C LEU A 905 -5.01 16.62 -10.52
N ILE A 906 -5.46 15.87 -9.52
CA ILE A 906 -4.70 15.66 -8.29
C ILE A 906 -3.43 14.84 -8.57
N GLY A 907 -3.51 13.78 -9.37
CA GLY A 907 -2.33 13.04 -9.82
C GLY A 907 -1.33 13.91 -10.58
N LEU A 908 -1.82 14.75 -11.51
CA LEU A 908 -1.01 15.70 -12.27
C LEU A 908 -0.39 16.76 -11.35
N LEU A 909 -1.15 17.30 -10.40
CA LEU A 909 -0.72 18.29 -9.42
C LEU A 909 0.46 17.77 -8.59
N ILE A 910 0.38 16.54 -8.08
CA ILE A 910 1.48 15.89 -7.34
C ILE A 910 2.74 15.82 -8.22
N ILE A 911 2.61 15.35 -9.46
CA ILE A 911 3.76 15.20 -10.38
C ILE A 911 4.40 16.56 -10.69
N VAL A 912 3.58 17.56 -11.03
CA VAL A 912 4.05 18.90 -11.37
C VAL A 912 4.74 19.55 -10.18
N ILE A 913 4.17 19.45 -8.99
CA ILE A 913 4.74 20.07 -7.80
C ILE A 913 6.02 19.37 -7.37
N LEU A 914 6.10 18.04 -7.36
CA LEU A 914 7.36 17.36 -7.07
C LEU A 914 8.44 17.67 -8.11
N ARG A 915 8.05 17.90 -9.37
CA ARG A 915 8.98 18.30 -10.43
C ARG A 915 9.47 19.75 -10.28
N LEU A 916 8.61 20.68 -9.88
CA LEU A 916 8.95 22.11 -9.75
C LEU A 916 9.54 22.43 -8.36
N LEU A 917 8.87 21.97 -7.32
CA LEU A 917 9.11 22.20 -5.90
C LEU A 917 9.18 20.85 -5.14
N PRO A 918 10.31 20.10 -5.22
CA PRO A 918 10.42 18.78 -4.59
C PRO A 918 10.29 18.80 -3.05
N LYS A 919 10.38 19.97 -2.42
CA LYS A 919 10.16 20.17 -0.98
C LYS A 919 8.74 20.62 -0.62
N GLY A 920 7.83 20.75 -1.60
CA GLY A 920 6.47 21.26 -1.44
C GLY A 920 6.35 22.79 -1.56
N ILE A 921 5.12 23.30 -1.44
CA ILE A 921 4.82 24.74 -1.57
C ILE A 921 5.40 25.53 -0.40
N MET A 922 5.37 24.97 0.81
CA MET A 922 5.93 25.59 2.01
C MET A 922 7.00 24.71 2.65
N PRO A 923 8.24 24.72 2.12
CA PRO A 923 9.31 23.89 2.64
C PRO A 923 9.62 24.17 4.11
N GLU A 924 10.22 23.19 4.79
CA GLU A 924 10.76 23.39 6.14
C GLU A 924 11.79 24.52 6.16
N ILE A 925 11.71 25.36 7.20
CA ILE A 925 12.69 26.42 7.46
C ILE A 925 13.96 25.76 8.02
N PRO A 926 15.12 25.90 7.35
CA PRO A 926 16.37 25.39 7.89
C PRO A 926 16.71 26.10 9.20
N TYR A 927 17.23 25.35 10.17
CA TYR A 927 17.72 25.94 11.42
C TYR A 927 18.92 26.84 11.08
N GLN A 928 18.76 28.14 11.32
CA GLN A 928 19.88 29.10 11.28
C GLN A 928 20.29 29.35 12.74
N PRO A 929 21.56 29.12 13.11
CA PRO A 929 22.04 29.60 14.41
C PRO A 929 21.80 31.11 14.47
N ASN A 930 21.32 31.59 15.63
CA ASN A 930 20.98 32.99 15.80
C ASN A 930 22.21 33.85 15.46
N LYS A 931 22.05 34.86 14.60
CA LYS A 931 23.11 35.84 14.28
C LYS A 931 23.71 36.54 15.51
N LYS A 932 23.07 36.44 16.68
CA LYS A 932 23.59 36.99 17.95
C LYS A 932 24.77 36.19 18.53
N ASP A 933 25.00 34.95 18.08
CA ASP A 933 26.14 34.15 18.54
C ASP A 933 27.43 34.45 17.76
N ASN A 934 27.38 35.36 16.76
CA ASN A 934 28.55 35.86 16.02
C ASN A 934 29.17 37.13 16.64
N PHE A 935 28.99 37.36 17.93
CA PHE A 935 29.76 38.37 18.68
C PHE A 935 30.72 37.66 19.62
N ASN A 936 31.91 37.32 19.12
CA ASN A 936 33.19 37.25 19.86
C ASN A 936 34.37 36.87 18.94
N GLU A 937 34.42 37.46 17.74
CA GLU A 937 35.68 37.59 16.98
C GLU A 937 35.84 39.06 16.59
N LYS A 938 36.23 39.87 17.58
CA LYS A 938 36.87 41.17 17.41
C LYS A 938 37.90 41.35 18.48
#